data_AF-A0A929J486-F1
#
_entry.id   AF-A0A929J486-F1
#
_cell.length_a   1.000
_cell.length_b   1.000
_cell.length_c   1.000
_cell.angle_alpha   90.00
_cell.angle_beta   90.00
_cell.angle_gamma   90.00
#
_symmetry.space_group_name_H-M   'P 1'
#
loop_
_entity.id
_entity.type
_entity.pdbx_description
1 polymer ?
#
loop_
_entity_poly.entity_id
_entity_poly.type
_entity_poly.pdbx_seq_one_letter_code
_entity_poly.pdbx_strand_id
1 'polypeptide(L)'
;MKKSTKSSFCFHCGLPVPSKLDITVEYKGNQEPMCCYGCQAVSQAIIDSGMDDFYKYRTSNPEKPEEIVPEFIQQLKAYDSSSIQKKFVESTNEENILEVSLILEGITCAACVWLNEKHLNALPGVISANINYSNHRARVRWDNTQIQLSEILESISRIGYLAHPYDPEQHQRVLEKERKQQIKRIGLSGVLGMQIMIFAVAMYTGEWWGMEDSFKQSFRWISLALTIPLILFTSNVFFKSAYRDLSNKRVGMDVPISLGISIAFISSLAHTINGSGEVYFDSVAMFTFFLLTARYFEVGTRKQTSEATEALLNLKPAIATRLINYTENKSSSIEDQQNIAVAELSTGDYLLVRPGETIPADGIIINGISGINESLITGESLPVTKQIDDNVIGGSTNTENPLIIQVSNLGEDSVLSSIQRLIDEAQHTKPAIAKLADKIATWFVSILLTVAAIVAYYWYRVDPSQWLEITIATLVVSCPCALSLATPTAITAASGQLAKIGLLPKRAHALETLAHATDFVFDKTGTLTEGKIKLENIICLSDRHDENYVLNIAASLEANSEHPIAKALLNANQQTLFTVENLQHTTGLGIQGEIEKTAWFIGNKEFIHQHSDDTIKDDNADANKIYLATKNSYVATFILSDKVRSESAALISQIHKQHKNTHLMSGDREESAENISSQLGIQHYSANLKPEDKLKQVTALQQKGAIVVMTGDGVNDAPVLAGADLSIAMGKGTQLAAATADMILISNNIEHIFHGYMIAIKTLRIIKQNLSWALLYNITAIPAAATGYVEPWLAAIGMSLSSLVVVINALRLNRMKF
;
A
#
# COMPACT_ATOMS: atom_id res chain seq x y z
N MET A 1 53.05 8.54 61.18
CA MET A 1 51.59 8.70 61.37
C MET A 1 50.88 7.83 60.34
N LYS A 2 49.82 7.12 60.75
CA LYS A 2 49.25 5.93 60.10
C LYS A 2 48.88 6.16 58.62
N LYS A 3 49.38 5.30 57.72
CA LYS A 3 48.84 5.12 56.35
C LYS A 3 47.40 4.65 56.47
N SER A 4 46.45 5.54 56.22
CA SER A 4 45.04 5.18 56.03
C SER A 4 44.93 4.32 54.77
N THR A 5 44.48 3.08 54.93
CA THR A 5 44.08 2.21 53.83
C THR A 5 42.93 2.88 53.07
N LYS A 6 43.23 3.56 51.95
CA LYS A 6 42.18 4.05 51.05
C LYS A 6 41.33 2.85 50.61
N SER A 7 40.05 2.85 51.00
CA SER A 7 39.07 1.88 50.49
C SER A 7 39.10 1.92 48.96
N SER A 8 39.19 0.75 48.32
CA SER A 8 39.14 0.63 46.84
C SER A 8 37.74 0.92 46.27
N PHE A 9 36.74 1.12 47.13
CA PHE A 9 35.34 1.32 46.79
C PHE A 9 34.84 2.66 47.32
N CYS A 10 33.95 3.28 46.54
CA CYS A 10 33.33 4.57 46.81
C CYS A 10 32.46 4.50 48.06
N PHE A 11 32.60 5.51 48.92
CA PHE A 11 31.84 5.63 50.16
C PHE A 11 30.32 5.74 49.94
N HIS A 12 29.87 6.44 48.88
CA HIS A 12 28.46 6.66 48.63
C HIS A 12 27.75 5.44 48.02
N CYS A 13 28.26 4.92 46.90
CA CYS A 13 27.58 3.88 46.09
C CYS A 13 28.28 2.51 46.11
N GLY A 14 29.46 2.40 46.73
CA GLY A 14 30.20 1.13 46.83
C GLY A 14 30.89 0.65 45.56
N LEU A 15 30.93 1.43 44.48
CA LEU A 15 31.64 1.08 43.24
C LEU A 15 33.15 1.30 43.33
N PRO A 16 33.98 0.55 42.58
CA PRO A 16 35.43 0.73 42.60
C PRO A 16 35.83 2.16 42.18
N VAL A 17 36.74 2.77 42.93
CA VAL A 17 37.23 4.13 42.65
C VAL A 17 38.22 4.08 41.49
N PRO A 18 38.01 4.83 40.39
CA PRO A 18 38.93 4.83 39.26
C PRO A 18 40.33 5.29 39.68
N SER A 19 41.37 4.59 39.22
CA SER A 19 42.76 4.79 39.64
C SER A 19 43.37 6.17 39.30
N LYS A 20 42.65 7.02 38.55
CA LYS A 20 43.07 8.39 38.18
C LYS A 20 42.21 9.49 38.84
N LEU A 21 41.26 9.14 39.71
CA LEU A 21 40.34 10.08 40.35
C LEU A 21 40.62 10.13 41.86
N ASP A 22 41.10 11.26 42.37
CA ASP A 22 41.35 11.47 43.81
C ASP A 22 40.38 12.51 44.39
N ILE A 23 39.10 12.13 44.42
CA ILE A 23 38.01 12.95 44.96
C ILE A 23 37.44 12.31 46.21
N THR A 24 37.20 13.12 47.24
CA THR A 24 36.80 12.67 48.57
C THR A 24 35.69 13.56 49.16
N VAL A 25 34.97 13.03 50.16
CA VAL A 25 34.05 13.81 51.00
C VAL A 25 34.50 13.69 52.46
N GLU A 26 34.30 14.72 53.26
CA GLU A 26 34.58 14.66 54.69
C GLU A 26 33.36 14.13 55.45
N TYR A 27 33.50 12.99 56.13
CA TYR A 27 32.46 12.41 56.98
C TYR A 27 33.05 12.02 58.33
N LYS A 28 32.52 12.61 59.42
CA LYS A 28 32.95 12.37 60.81
C LYS A 28 34.48 12.49 61.02
N GLY A 29 35.10 13.46 60.35
CA GLY A 29 36.54 13.77 60.44
C GLY A 29 37.45 12.87 59.60
N ASN A 30 36.89 11.96 58.79
CA ASN A 30 37.63 11.13 57.84
C ASN A 30 37.35 11.56 56.39
N GLN A 31 38.37 11.51 55.55
CA GLN A 31 38.27 11.73 54.10
C GLN A 31 37.92 10.42 53.40
N GLU A 32 36.69 10.34 52.90
CA GLU A 32 36.12 9.13 52.31
C GLU A 32 36.12 9.21 50.78
N PRO A 33 36.58 8.18 50.04
CA PRO A 33 36.81 8.26 48.60
C PRO A 33 35.52 8.15 47.76
N MET A 34 35.49 8.83 46.62
CA MET A 34 34.35 8.89 45.69
C MET A 34 34.69 8.38 44.29
N CYS A 35 33.78 7.64 43.64
CA CYS A 35 34.02 7.13 42.28
C CYS A 35 33.75 8.17 41.18
N CYS A 36 32.95 9.21 41.45
CA CYS A 36 32.65 10.30 40.52
C CYS A 36 32.22 11.57 41.28
N TYR A 37 32.26 12.73 40.61
CA TYR A 37 31.83 14.02 41.18
C TYR A 37 30.34 14.03 41.56
N GLY A 38 29.50 13.21 40.91
CA GLY A 38 28.10 13.04 41.30
C GLY A 38 27.95 12.43 42.70
N CYS A 39 28.68 11.35 43.00
CA CYS A 39 28.69 10.76 44.33
C CYS A 39 29.25 11.73 45.38
N GLN A 40 30.28 12.51 45.05
CA GLN A 40 30.80 13.54 45.95
C GLN A 40 29.75 14.61 46.23
N ALA A 41 29.08 15.13 45.21
CA ALA A 41 28.08 16.19 45.35
C ALA A 41 26.86 15.72 46.17
N VAL A 42 26.35 14.52 45.90
CA VAL A 42 25.22 13.95 46.65
C VAL A 42 25.63 13.66 48.10
N SER A 43 26.81 13.07 48.31
CA SER A 43 27.30 12.83 49.68
C SER A 43 27.53 14.12 50.45
N GLN A 44 28.14 15.12 49.83
CA GLN A 44 28.37 16.41 50.46
C GLN A 44 27.04 17.10 50.78
N ALA A 45 26.07 17.09 49.86
CA ALA A 45 24.74 17.67 50.11
C ALA A 45 23.99 16.98 51.26
N ILE A 46 24.07 15.65 51.38
CA ILE A 46 23.45 14.90 52.49
C ILE A 46 24.11 15.27 53.83
N ILE A 47 25.44 15.38 53.85
CA ILE A 47 26.21 15.72 55.06
C ILE A 47 25.97 17.18 55.47
N ASP A 48 26.02 18.11 54.51
CA ASP A 48 25.80 19.54 54.73
C ASP A 48 24.37 19.84 55.19
N SER A 49 23.40 19.01 54.80
CA SER A 49 22.01 19.12 55.22
C SER A 49 21.74 18.50 56.61
N GLY A 50 22.78 18.02 57.32
CA GLY A 50 22.65 17.40 58.64
C GLY A 50 21.93 16.04 58.64
N MET A 51 21.85 15.38 57.48
CA MET A 51 21.22 14.05 57.31
C MET A 51 22.27 12.93 57.26
N ASP A 52 23.40 13.12 57.93
CA ASP A 52 24.56 12.23 57.85
C ASP A 52 24.31 10.84 58.49
N ASP A 53 23.28 10.75 59.35
CA ASP A 53 22.73 9.48 59.88
C ASP A 53 22.28 8.51 58.78
N PHE A 54 21.98 8.99 57.57
CA PHE A 54 21.73 8.15 56.39
C PHE A 54 22.84 7.11 56.19
N TYR A 55 24.11 7.48 56.34
CA TYR A 55 25.24 6.57 56.17
C TYR A 55 25.44 5.62 57.35
N LYS A 56 24.89 5.93 58.52
CA LYS A 56 24.95 5.09 59.72
C LYS A 56 23.91 3.97 59.68
N TYR A 57 22.72 4.26 59.16
CA TYR A 57 21.58 3.35 59.17
C TYR A 57 21.29 2.67 57.82
N ARG A 58 22.00 3.03 56.75
CA ARG A 58 21.83 2.36 55.45
C ARG A 58 22.13 0.86 55.57
N THR A 59 21.22 0.04 55.06
CA THR A 59 21.32 -1.42 55.05
C THR A 59 21.94 -1.97 53.76
N SER A 60 21.98 -1.18 52.69
CA SER A 60 22.59 -1.51 51.40
C SER A 60 23.07 -0.25 50.68
N ASN A 61 23.92 -0.41 49.66
CA ASN A 61 24.31 0.71 48.79
C ASN A 61 23.15 1.07 47.85
N PRO A 62 22.96 2.35 47.50
CA PRO A 62 21.94 2.76 46.55
C PRO A 62 22.14 2.02 45.22
N GLU A 63 21.09 1.36 44.74
CA GLU A 63 21.04 0.81 43.38
C GLU A 63 21.30 1.94 42.38
N LYS A 64 22.02 1.63 41.29
CA LYS A 64 22.40 2.62 40.29
C LYS A 64 21.17 3.43 39.90
N PRO A 65 21.21 4.77 39.95
CA PRO A 65 20.40 5.54 39.03
C PRO A 65 21.02 5.28 37.65
N GLU A 66 20.55 4.23 36.99
CA GLU A 66 20.71 4.12 35.55
C GLU A 66 20.21 5.44 34.98
N GLU A 67 21.04 6.04 34.13
CA GLU A 67 20.69 7.24 33.37
C GLU A 67 19.26 7.08 32.86
N ILE A 68 18.45 8.10 33.06
CA ILE A 68 17.04 8.18 32.64
C ILE A 68 16.98 8.21 31.11
N VAL A 69 17.33 7.08 30.52
CA VAL A 69 16.97 6.70 29.17
C VAL A 69 15.74 5.83 29.38
N PRO A 70 14.55 6.22 28.90
CA PRO A 70 13.32 5.46 29.10
C PRO A 70 13.57 3.96 28.83
N GLU A 71 13.09 3.07 29.70
CA GLU A 71 13.26 1.60 29.63
C GLU A 71 13.04 1.02 28.21
N PHE A 72 12.16 1.66 27.43
CA PHE A 72 11.95 1.43 26.00
C PHE A 72 13.23 1.56 25.14
N ILE A 73 14.02 2.63 25.29
CA ILE A 73 15.22 2.92 24.48
C ILE A 73 16.35 1.93 24.76
N GLN A 74 16.48 1.43 26.00
CA GLN A 74 17.47 0.39 26.30
C GLN A 74 17.11 -0.95 25.62
N GLN A 75 15.82 -1.25 25.50
CA GLN A 75 15.34 -2.42 24.76
C GLN A 75 15.53 -2.26 23.24
N LEU A 76 15.60 -1.03 22.72
CA LEU A 76 15.75 -0.80 21.27
C LEU A 76 17.06 -1.38 20.71
N LYS A 77 18.16 -1.39 21.47
CA LYS A 77 19.44 -1.98 21.04
C LYS A 77 19.36 -3.48 20.76
N ALA A 78 18.38 -4.19 21.35
CA ALA A 78 18.17 -5.59 21.04
C ALA A 78 17.74 -5.80 19.58
N TYR A 79 17.06 -4.81 18.98
CA TYR A 79 16.64 -4.84 17.57
C TYR A 79 17.80 -4.70 16.58
N ASP A 80 19.03 -4.41 17.03
CA ASP A 80 20.23 -4.43 16.18
C ASP A 80 20.81 -5.84 16.04
N SER A 81 20.33 -6.81 16.83
CA SER A 81 20.81 -8.19 16.75
C SER A 81 20.27 -8.89 15.49
N SER A 82 21.16 -9.55 14.76
CA SER A 82 20.83 -10.26 13.52
C SER A 82 19.82 -11.41 13.72
N SER A 83 19.78 -12.01 14.90
CA SER A 83 18.80 -13.06 15.25
C SER A 83 17.38 -12.54 15.41
N ILE A 84 17.22 -11.28 15.85
CA ILE A 84 15.92 -10.64 16.01
C ILE A 84 15.48 -10.01 14.68
N GLN A 85 16.39 -9.35 13.96
CA GLN A 85 16.11 -8.74 12.66
C GLN A 85 15.61 -9.74 11.61
N LYS A 86 16.11 -10.99 11.61
CA LYS A 86 15.63 -12.05 10.71
C LYS A 86 14.11 -12.27 10.72
N LYS A 87 13.41 -11.83 11.75
CA LYS A 87 11.96 -12.01 11.87
C LYS A 87 11.14 -10.93 11.15
N PHE A 88 11.71 -9.77 10.84
CA PHE A 88 10.93 -8.61 10.36
C PHE A 88 11.72 -7.64 9.47
N VAL A 89 13.01 -7.89 9.23
CA VAL A 89 13.86 -7.12 8.33
C VAL A 89 14.15 -7.95 7.09
N GLU A 90 13.87 -7.36 5.93
CA GLU A 90 14.13 -7.95 4.62
C GLU A 90 15.44 -7.39 4.05
N SER A 91 16.30 -8.25 3.51
CA SER A 91 17.46 -7.82 2.73
C SER A 91 17.05 -7.55 1.30
N THR A 92 17.32 -6.35 0.78
CA THR A 92 17.09 -6.05 -0.64
C THR A 92 18.23 -6.61 -1.51
N ASN A 93 18.04 -6.67 -2.83
CA ASN A 93 19.02 -7.23 -3.79
C ASN A 93 20.36 -6.47 -3.86
N GLU A 94 20.50 -5.37 -3.11
CA GLU A 94 21.71 -4.54 -3.03
C GLU A 94 22.42 -4.80 -1.69
N GLU A 95 23.74 -5.03 -1.73
CA GLU A 95 24.53 -5.33 -0.52
C GLU A 95 24.38 -4.21 0.53
N ASN A 96 24.03 -4.60 1.77
CA ASN A 96 23.84 -3.74 2.95
C ASN A 96 22.57 -2.89 3.05
N ILE A 97 21.66 -2.95 2.08
CA ILE A 97 20.38 -2.23 2.17
C ILE A 97 19.30 -3.14 2.76
N LEU A 98 18.80 -2.73 3.92
CA LEU A 98 17.77 -3.41 4.68
C LEU A 98 16.45 -2.65 4.60
N GLU A 99 15.35 -3.40 4.67
CA GLU A 99 13.99 -2.88 4.68
C GLU A 99 13.23 -3.42 5.89
N VAL A 100 12.47 -2.56 6.56
CA VAL A 100 11.64 -2.93 7.71
C VAL A 100 10.28 -2.26 7.63
N SER A 101 9.26 -3.02 8.00
CA SER A 101 7.94 -2.47 8.30
C SER A 101 7.81 -2.18 9.79
N LEU A 102 7.47 -0.94 10.13
CA LEU A 102 7.24 -0.48 11.51
C LEU A 102 5.77 -0.09 11.70
N ILE A 103 5.27 -0.28 12.90
CA ILE A 103 3.98 0.26 13.37
C ILE A 103 4.28 1.53 14.15
N LEU A 104 3.62 2.62 13.79
CA LEU A 104 3.75 3.91 14.48
C LEU A 104 2.53 4.19 15.36
N GLU A 105 2.75 4.40 16.66
CA GLU A 105 1.69 4.82 17.58
C GLU A 105 1.61 6.36 17.67
N GLY A 106 0.40 6.88 17.95
CA GLY A 106 0.19 8.31 18.19
C GLY A 106 0.14 9.18 16.92
N ILE A 107 0.00 8.56 15.73
CA ILE A 107 -0.38 9.26 14.50
C ILE A 107 -1.84 9.65 14.58
N THR A 108 -2.14 10.95 14.49
CA THR A 108 -3.52 11.47 14.56
C THR A 108 -3.92 12.24 13.31
N CYS A 109 -2.97 12.70 12.49
CA CYS A 109 -3.24 13.47 11.28
C CYS A 109 -2.22 13.24 10.17
N ALA A 110 -2.57 13.61 8.93
CA ALA A 110 -1.68 13.52 7.77
C ALA A 110 -0.36 14.28 7.98
N ALA A 111 -0.38 15.35 8.78
CA ALA A 111 0.79 16.13 9.08
C ALA A 111 1.74 15.43 10.09
N CYS A 112 1.24 14.52 10.94
CA CYS A 112 2.09 13.62 11.75
C CYS A 112 2.88 12.65 10.85
N VAL A 113 2.23 12.11 9.82
CA VAL A 113 2.86 11.26 8.81
C VAL A 113 3.95 12.01 8.07
N TRP A 114 3.63 13.20 7.53
CA TRP A 114 4.62 14.03 6.84
C TRP A 114 5.83 14.37 7.72
N LEU A 115 5.62 14.67 9.02
CA LEU A 115 6.70 14.98 9.95
C LEU A 115 7.64 13.78 10.14
N ASN A 116 7.08 12.59 10.40
CA ASN A 116 7.87 11.38 10.57
C ASN A 116 8.61 11.02 9.27
N GLU A 117 7.93 11.07 8.11
CA GLU A 117 8.56 10.84 6.80
C GLU A 117 9.73 11.81 6.58
N LYS A 118 9.52 13.11 6.78
CA LYS A 118 10.56 14.12 6.58
C LYS A 118 11.72 13.96 7.55
N HIS A 119 11.44 13.62 8.81
CA HIS A 119 12.47 13.40 9.82
C HIS A 119 13.32 12.18 9.48
N LEU A 120 12.68 11.05 9.17
CA LEU A 120 13.36 9.81 8.83
C LEU A 120 14.15 9.93 7.52
N ASN A 121 13.58 10.52 6.47
CA ASN A 121 14.27 10.74 5.20
C ASN A 121 15.44 11.75 5.31
N ALA A 122 15.53 12.51 6.41
CA ALA A 122 16.64 13.43 6.66
C ALA A 122 17.79 12.77 7.45
N LEU A 123 17.61 11.55 7.97
CA LEU A 123 18.66 10.83 8.68
C LEU A 123 19.72 10.32 7.70
N PRO A 124 21.03 10.51 7.97
CA PRO A 124 22.09 9.88 7.20
C PRO A 124 21.94 8.36 7.23
N GLY A 125 22.06 7.70 6.07
CA GLY A 125 21.89 6.25 5.94
C GLY A 125 20.45 5.79 5.66
N VAL A 126 19.42 6.63 5.87
CA VAL A 126 18.05 6.29 5.45
C VAL A 126 17.87 6.66 3.97
N ILE A 127 17.52 5.66 3.16
CA ILE A 127 17.32 5.81 1.71
C ILE A 127 15.90 6.28 1.41
N SER A 128 14.91 5.67 2.08
CA SER A 128 13.52 6.06 1.96
C SER A 128 12.71 5.67 3.19
N ALA A 129 11.85 6.56 3.65
CA ALA A 129 10.86 6.31 4.69
C ALA A 129 9.49 6.81 4.22
N ASN A 130 8.55 5.88 4.09
CA ASN A 130 7.19 6.14 3.63
C ASN A 130 6.18 5.62 4.66
N ILE A 131 5.17 6.42 5.00
CA ILE A 131 4.23 6.06 6.05
C ILE A 131 2.82 6.07 5.48
N ASN A 132 2.15 4.91 5.57
CA ASN A 132 0.76 4.79 5.20
C ASN A 132 -0.10 5.28 6.38
N TYR A 133 -0.79 6.39 6.14
CA TYR A 133 -1.66 7.02 7.12
C TYR A 133 -2.85 6.13 7.52
N SER A 134 -3.35 5.27 6.63
CA SER A 134 -4.57 4.50 6.85
C SER A 134 -4.37 3.33 7.82
N ASN A 135 -3.18 2.72 7.86
CA ASN A 135 -2.85 1.57 8.71
C ASN A 135 -1.74 1.85 9.73
N HIS A 136 -1.25 3.09 9.80
CA HIS A 136 -0.15 3.53 10.67
C HIS A 136 1.16 2.74 10.46
N ARG A 137 1.35 2.14 9.28
CA ARG A 137 2.56 1.37 8.95
C ARG A 137 3.58 2.28 8.28
N ALA A 138 4.81 2.27 8.77
CA ALA A 138 5.97 2.88 8.13
C ALA A 138 6.77 1.79 7.42
N ARG A 139 7.24 2.08 6.22
CA ARG A 139 8.23 1.27 5.52
C ARG A 139 9.51 2.08 5.43
N VAL A 140 10.58 1.56 6.03
CA VAL A 140 11.87 2.24 6.12
C VAL A 140 12.93 1.38 5.44
N ARG A 141 13.63 1.97 4.47
CA ARG A 141 14.79 1.38 3.80
C ARG A 141 16.04 2.17 4.22
N TRP A 142 17.06 1.47 4.68
CA TRP A 142 18.29 2.09 5.16
C TRP A 142 19.53 1.25 4.82
N ASP A 143 20.66 1.94 4.75
CA ASP A 143 21.98 1.35 4.65
C ASP A 143 22.47 0.99 6.07
N ASN A 144 22.60 -0.32 6.32
CA ASN A 144 22.96 -0.85 7.64
C ASN A 144 24.41 -0.55 8.05
N THR A 145 25.25 -0.05 7.12
CA THR A 145 26.61 0.40 7.45
C THR A 145 26.64 1.81 8.03
N GLN A 146 25.61 2.62 7.75
CA GLN A 146 25.54 4.02 8.15
C GLN A 146 24.65 4.27 9.37
N ILE A 147 23.55 3.53 9.50
CA ILE A 147 22.59 3.69 10.61
C ILE A 147 22.03 2.34 11.03
N GLN A 148 21.86 2.13 12.34
CA GLN A 148 21.24 0.92 12.89
C GLN A 148 19.74 1.09 13.12
N LEU A 149 19.00 -0.02 13.20
CA LEU A 149 17.56 0.01 13.41
C LEU A 149 17.19 0.67 14.75
N SER A 150 17.97 0.45 15.81
CA SER A 150 17.75 1.08 17.11
C SER A 150 17.82 2.61 17.04
N GLU A 151 18.73 3.16 16.24
CA GLU A 151 18.88 4.61 16.04
C GLU A 151 17.70 5.21 15.28
N ILE A 152 17.15 4.46 14.30
CA ILE A 152 15.92 4.83 13.60
C ILE A 152 14.74 4.88 14.59
N LEU A 153 14.58 3.85 15.41
CA LEU A 153 13.51 3.78 16.42
C LEU A 153 13.67 4.86 17.50
N GLU A 154 14.90 5.14 17.92
CA GLU A 154 15.20 6.22 18.87
C GLU A 154 14.89 7.59 18.28
N SER A 155 15.24 7.83 17.01
CA SER A 155 14.91 9.07 16.29
C SER A 155 13.40 9.32 16.24
N ILE A 156 12.59 8.29 16.01
CA ILE A 156 11.12 8.38 16.04
C ILE A 156 10.63 8.74 17.46
N SER A 157 11.23 8.13 18.49
CA SER A 157 10.94 8.44 19.90
C SER A 157 11.26 9.90 20.27
N ARG A 158 12.37 10.44 19.76
CA ARG A 158 12.79 11.84 20.00
C ARG A 158 11.79 12.86 19.48
N ILE A 159 11.08 12.57 18.39
CA ILE A 159 10.01 13.44 17.86
C ILE A 159 8.63 13.18 18.49
N GLY A 160 8.54 12.27 19.47
CA GLY A 160 7.36 12.02 20.28
C GLY A 160 6.39 10.98 19.72
N TYR A 161 6.90 9.98 18.98
CA TYR A 161 6.14 8.83 18.49
C TYR A 161 6.78 7.53 18.96
N LEU A 162 5.99 6.46 19.08
CA LEU A 162 6.53 5.13 19.38
C LEU A 162 6.50 4.31 18.09
N ALA A 163 7.60 3.60 17.83
CA ALA A 163 7.71 2.69 16.71
C ALA A 163 8.12 1.30 17.18
N HIS A 164 7.52 0.28 16.58
CA HIS A 164 7.85 -1.11 16.81
C HIS A 164 7.89 -1.86 15.48
N PRO A 165 8.70 -2.92 15.31
CA PRO A 165 8.60 -3.79 14.15
C PRO A 165 7.19 -4.33 13.95
N TYR A 166 6.79 -4.50 12.70
CA TYR A 166 5.45 -4.96 12.34
C TYR A 166 5.24 -6.42 12.77
N ASP A 167 4.24 -6.62 13.61
CA ASP A 167 3.68 -7.92 13.98
C ASP A 167 2.15 -7.81 13.83
N PRO A 168 1.50 -8.64 12.98
CA PRO A 168 0.07 -8.59 12.73
C PRO A 168 -0.80 -8.71 14.00
N GLU A 169 -0.44 -9.59 14.94
CA GLU A 169 -1.21 -9.78 16.16
C GLU A 169 -1.07 -8.56 17.10
N GLN A 170 0.15 -8.06 17.24
CA GLN A 170 0.41 -6.88 18.06
C GLN A 170 -0.29 -5.65 17.47
N HIS A 171 -0.24 -5.48 16.15
CA HIS A 171 -0.92 -4.40 15.42
C HIS A 171 -2.41 -4.39 15.70
N GLN A 172 -3.07 -5.53 15.57
CA GLN A 172 -4.51 -5.65 15.80
C GLN A 172 -4.87 -5.33 17.26
N ARG A 173 -4.07 -5.78 18.24
CA ARG A 173 -4.26 -5.46 19.66
C ARG A 173 -4.10 -3.96 19.96
N VAL A 174 -3.10 -3.31 19.34
CA VAL A 174 -2.88 -1.86 19.48
C VAL A 174 -4.07 -1.09 18.92
N LEU A 175 -4.50 -1.40 17.69
CA LEU A 175 -5.66 -0.77 17.05
C LEU A 175 -6.95 -0.95 17.87
N GLU A 176 -7.18 -2.15 18.40
CA GLU A 176 -8.33 -2.39 19.28
C GLU A 176 -8.31 -1.57 20.56
N LYS A 177 -7.13 -1.47 21.20
CA LYS A 177 -6.95 -0.69 22.43
C LYS A 177 -7.21 0.79 22.16
N GLU A 178 -6.68 1.33 21.06
CA GLU A 178 -6.94 2.71 20.62
C GLU A 178 -8.42 2.94 20.37
N ARG A 179 -9.09 2.05 19.62
CA ARG A 179 -10.54 2.12 19.35
C ARG A 179 -11.36 2.13 20.63
N LYS A 180 -11.07 1.22 21.57
CA LYS A 180 -11.74 1.15 22.88
C LYS A 180 -11.55 2.45 23.66
N GLN A 181 -10.35 3.05 23.63
CA GLN A 181 -10.09 4.34 24.27
C GLN A 181 -10.85 5.50 23.61
N GLN A 182 -10.92 5.54 22.27
CA GLN A 182 -11.68 6.57 21.54
C GLN A 182 -13.17 6.51 21.91
N ILE A 183 -13.78 5.32 21.92
CA ILE A 183 -15.19 5.13 22.31
C ILE A 183 -15.41 5.59 23.76
N LYS A 184 -14.50 5.27 24.68
CA LYS A 184 -14.59 5.74 26.07
C LYS A 184 -14.54 7.27 26.17
N ARG A 185 -13.67 7.93 25.40
CA ARG A 185 -13.58 9.41 25.36
C ARG A 185 -14.83 10.04 24.76
N ILE A 186 -15.40 9.45 23.71
CA ILE A 186 -16.67 9.90 23.10
C ILE A 186 -17.81 9.72 24.10
N GLY A 187 -17.92 8.56 24.73
CA GLY A 187 -18.94 8.29 25.75
C GLY A 187 -18.84 9.27 26.92
N LEU A 188 -17.64 9.49 27.45
CA LEU A 188 -17.43 10.43 28.55
C LEU A 188 -17.73 11.89 28.16
N SER A 189 -17.25 12.35 27.00
CA SER A 189 -17.52 13.71 26.51
C SER A 189 -19.00 13.91 26.17
N GLY A 190 -19.68 12.90 25.64
CA GLY A 190 -21.12 12.95 25.40
C GLY A 190 -21.94 13.01 26.69
N VAL A 191 -21.64 12.14 27.67
CA VAL A 191 -22.33 12.15 28.97
C VAL A 191 -22.13 13.48 29.69
N LEU A 192 -20.87 13.92 29.88
CA LEU A 192 -20.56 15.16 30.57
C LEU A 192 -21.04 16.39 29.79
N GLY A 193 -20.85 16.40 28.48
CA GLY A 193 -21.27 17.50 27.62
C GLY A 193 -22.78 17.69 27.58
N MET A 194 -23.55 16.59 27.57
CA MET A 194 -25.00 16.69 27.64
C MET A 194 -25.47 17.26 28.98
N GLN A 195 -24.81 16.92 30.10
CA GLN A 195 -25.14 17.52 31.40
C GLN A 195 -24.82 19.02 31.42
N ILE A 196 -23.66 19.42 30.92
CA ILE A 196 -23.27 20.84 30.81
C ILE A 196 -24.27 21.59 29.92
N MET A 197 -24.71 20.98 28.82
CA MET A 197 -25.71 21.57 27.92
C MET A 197 -27.05 21.81 28.61
N ILE A 198 -27.52 20.90 29.47
CA ILE A 198 -28.77 21.11 30.25
C ILE A 198 -28.66 22.39 31.10
N PHE A 199 -27.53 22.59 31.77
CA PHE A 199 -27.29 23.80 32.57
C PHE A 199 -27.13 25.05 31.71
N ALA A 200 -26.46 24.94 30.56
CA ALA A 200 -26.29 26.06 29.64
C ALA A 200 -27.64 26.51 29.04
N VAL A 201 -28.48 25.58 28.57
CA VAL A 201 -29.83 25.88 28.09
C VAL A 201 -30.69 26.49 29.19
N ALA A 202 -30.60 25.98 30.44
CA ALA A 202 -31.27 26.60 31.57
C ALA A 202 -30.80 28.05 31.80
N MET A 203 -29.50 28.34 31.67
CA MET A 203 -28.96 29.70 31.78
C MET A 203 -29.43 30.61 30.63
N TYR A 204 -29.37 30.17 29.38
CA TYR A 204 -29.83 30.95 28.21
C TYR A 204 -31.33 31.24 28.27
N THR A 205 -32.15 30.24 28.62
CA THR A 205 -33.59 30.45 28.79
C THR A 205 -33.91 31.30 30.02
N GLY A 206 -33.13 31.15 31.09
CA GLY A 206 -33.21 31.99 32.29
C GLY A 206 -32.99 33.47 32.03
N GLU A 207 -32.21 33.84 31.02
CA GLU A 207 -32.05 35.24 30.61
C GLU A 207 -33.31 35.82 29.94
N TRP A 208 -34.14 34.98 29.32
CA TRP A 208 -35.40 35.43 28.69
C TRP A 208 -36.59 35.41 29.64
N TRP A 209 -36.65 34.44 30.55
CA TRP A 209 -37.80 34.23 31.46
C TRP A 209 -37.55 34.70 32.91
N GLY A 210 -36.34 35.14 33.22
CA GLY A 210 -35.90 35.55 34.55
C GLY A 210 -35.36 34.38 35.37
N MET A 211 -34.13 34.52 35.87
CA MET A 211 -33.46 33.55 36.73
C MET A 211 -32.81 34.27 37.92
N GLU A 212 -32.94 33.70 39.12
CA GLU A 212 -32.25 34.23 40.30
C GLU A 212 -30.73 34.09 40.15
N ASP A 213 -29.98 35.14 40.51
CA ASP A 213 -28.52 35.16 40.36
C ASP A 213 -27.81 34.02 41.12
N SER A 214 -28.41 33.55 42.22
CA SER A 214 -27.94 32.42 43.02
C SER A 214 -27.93 31.10 42.24
N PHE A 215 -28.97 30.84 41.43
CA PHE A 215 -29.04 29.67 40.54
C PHE A 215 -28.09 29.81 39.36
N LYS A 216 -28.01 31.01 38.75
CA LYS A 216 -27.07 31.29 37.65
C LYS A 216 -25.62 31.00 38.07
N GLN A 217 -25.23 31.46 39.25
CA GLN A 217 -23.89 31.22 39.78
C GLN A 217 -23.66 29.75 40.16
N SER A 218 -24.66 29.08 40.72
CA SER A 218 -24.57 27.64 41.03
C SER A 218 -24.37 26.78 39.78
N PHE A 219 -25.11 27.07 38.70
CA PHE A 219 -24.98 26.37 37.42
C PHE A 219 -23.62 26.58 36.75
N ARG A 220 -23.00 27.76 36.90
CA ARG A 220 -21.62 28.02 36.45
C ARG A 220 -20.61 27.13 37.16
N TRP A 221 -20.69 27.05 38.49
CA TRP A 221 -19.79 26.20 39.28
C TRP A 221 -19.96 24.71 38.97
N ILE A 222 -21.20 24.25 38.79
CA ILE A 222 -21.48 22.86 38.38
C ILE A 222 -20.90 22.61 36.99
N SER A 223 -21.12 23.52 36.03
CA SER A 223 -20.59 23.40 34.67
C SER A 223 -19.06 23.37 34.66
N LEU A 224 -18.40 24.20 35.48
CA LEU A 224 -16.95 24.17 35.68
C LEU A 224 -16.49 22.81 36.21
N ALA A 225 -17.12 22.31 37.28
CA ALA A 225 -16.76 21.03 37.90
C ALA A 225 -16.89 19.85 36.92
N LEU A 226 -17.90 19.87 36.04
CA LEU A 226 -18.08 18.86 34.99
C LEU A 226 -17.10 19.04 33.83
N THR A 227 -16.67 20.26 33.53
CA THR A 227 -15.74 20.56 32.42
C THR A 227 -14.30 20.15 32.74
N ILE A 228 -13.87 20.21 34.00
CA ILE A 228 -12.51 19.81 34.42
C ILE A 228 -12.17 18.36 34.01
N PRO A 229 -12.93 17.32 34.39
CA PRO A 229 -12.63 15.95 33.98
C PRO A 229 -12.77 15.77 32.46
N LEU A 230 -13.68 16.50 31.82
CA LEU A 230 -13.79 16.50 30.35
C LEU A 230 -12.47 16.94 29.72
N ILE A 231 -11.88 18.07 30.14
CA ILE A 231 -10.61 18.56 29.60
C ILE A 231 -9.44 17.60 29.89
N LEU A 232 -9.33 17.11 31.13
CA LEU A 232 -8.20 16.29 31.57
C LEU A 232 -8.15 14.89 30.92
N PHE A 233 -9.32 14.29 30.65
CA PHE A 233 -9.39 12.93 30.12
C PHE A 233 -9.72 12.86 28.62
N THR A 234 -10.62 13.74 28.14
CA THR A 234 -11.09 13.67 26.76
C THR A 234 -10.29 14.61 25.85
N SER A 235 -10.18 15.90 26.18
CA SER A 235 -9.49 16.90 25.36
C SER A 235 -7.96 16.82 25.43
N ASN A 236 -7.39 16.12 26.41
CA ASN A 236 -5.95 15.93 26.58
C ASN A 236 -5.23 15.36 25.34
N VAL A 237 -5.94 14.61 24.49
CA VAL A 237 -5.40 14.15 23.20
C VAL A 237 -4.99 15.33 22.31
N PHE A 238 -5.82 16.37 22.23
CA PHE A 238 -5.54 17.55 21.42
C PHE A 238 -4.37 18.32 21.99
N PHE A 239 -4.34 18.53 23.32
CA PHE A 239 -3.25 19.23 23.99
C PHE A 239 -1.89 18.53 23.82
N LYS A 240 -1.84 17.20 23.98
CA LYS A 240 -0.61 16.43 23.75
C LYS A 240 -0.13 16.56 22.30
N SER A 241 -1.05 16.47 21.35
CA SER A 241 -0.73 16.59 19.93
C SER A 241 -0.26 18.00 19.55
N ALA A 242 -0.94 19.05 20.04
CA ALA A 242 -0.57 20.44 19.84
C ALA A 242 0.80 20.76 20.46
N TYR A 243 1.05 20.30 21.70
CA TYR A 243 2.34 20.48 22.36
C TYR A 243 3.46 19.83 21.55
N ARG A 244 3.25 18.60 21.07
CA ARG A 244 4.21 17.89 20.19
C ARG A 244 4.45 18.62 18.88
N ASP A 245 3.42 19.17 18.24
CA ASP A 245 3.61 19.94 17.00
C ASP A 245 4.43 21.21 17.26
N LEU A 246 4.11 21.95 18.33
CA LEU A 246 4.85 23.16 18.72
C LEU A 246 6.31 22.87 19.11
N SER A 247 6.56 21.80 19.89
CA SER A 247 7.92 21.41 20.28
C SER A 247 8.79 21.07 19.06
N ASN A 248 8.15 20.56 18.00
CA ASN A 248 8.78 20.28 16.72
C ASN A 248 8.81 21.49 15.76
N LYS A 249 8.56 22.71 16.26
CA LYS A 249 8.54 23.98 15.49
C LYS A 249 7.58 23.95 14.29
N ARG A 250 6.45 23.25 14.43
CA ARG A 250 5.40 23.13 13.42
C ARG A 250 4.06 23.55 14.00
N VAL A 251 3.19 24.06 13.15
CA VAL A 251 1.78 24.32 13.49
C VAL A 251 0.93 23.24 12.83
N GLY A 252 0.40 22.31 13.63
CA GLY A 252 -0.54 21.30 13.15
C GLY A 252 -2.00 21.62 13.44
N MET A 253 -2.89 20.75 12.97
CA MET A 253 -4.35 20.94 13.06
C MET A 253 -4.87 20.96 14.50
N ASP A 254 -4.17 20.33 15.44
CA ASP A 254 -4.58 20.29 16.84
C ASP A 254 -4.21 21.60 17.57
N VAL A 255 -3.35 22.46 16.98
CA VAL A 255 -2.93 23.73 17.59
C VAL A 255 -4.08 24.75 17.69
N PRO A 256 -4.81 25.09 16.61
CA PRO A 256 -5.99 25.96 16.72
C PRO A 256 -7.07 25.39 17.65
N ILE A 257 -7.27 24.07 17.62
CA ILE A 257 -8.25 23.35 18.46
C ILE A 257 -7.90 23.52 19.93
N SER A 258 -6.66 23.22 20.31
CA SER A 258 -6.17 23.38 21.68
C SER A 258 -6.23 24.83 22.13
N LEU A 259 -5.87 25.77 21.27
CA LEU A 259 -5.96 27.20 21.59
C LEU A 259 -7.40 27.63 21.83
N GLY A 260 -8.35 27.21 20.98
CA GLY A 260 -9.77 27.50 21.15
C GLY A 260 -10.33 26.95 22.46
N ILE A 261 -10.03 25.68 22.79
CA ILE A 261 -10.46 25.06 24.06
C ILE A 261 -9.84 25.79 25.26
N SER A 262 -8.55 26.11 25.21
CA SER A 262 -7.86 26.82 26.29
C SER A 262 -8.44 28.21 26.52
N ILE A 263 -8.64 29.01 25.46
CA ILE A 263 -9.19 30.36 25.56
C ILE A 263 -10.61 30.31 26.13
N ALA A 264 -11.47 29.43 25.59
CA ALA A 264 -12.85 29.27 26.05
C ALA A 264 -12.91 28.85 27.53
N PHE A 265 -12.10 27.87 27.94
CA PHE A 265 -12.08 27.38 29.32
C PHE A 265 -11.53 28.41 30.31
N ILE A 266 -10.37 29.03 30.01
CA ILE A 266 -9.74 30.01 30.91
C ILE A 266 -10.65 31.23 31.08
N SER A 267 -11.28 31.71 30.00
CA SER A 267 -12.24 32.80 30.05
C SER A 267 -13.47 32.43 30.90
N SER A 268 -14.07 31.27 30.65
CA SER A 268 -15.23 30.79 31.41
C SER A 268 -14.91 30.60 32.89
N LEU A 269 -13.71 30.14 33.22
CA LEU A 269 -13.22 30.04 34.60
C LEU A 269 -13.11 31.42 35.25
N ALA A 270 -12.52 32.41 34.56
CA ALA A 270 -12.42 33.78 35.07
C ALA A 270 -13.80 34.41 35.30
N HIS A 271 -14.73 34.26 34.36
CA HIS A 271 -16.11 34.75 34.49
C HIS A 271 -16.91 34.05 35.60
N THR A 272 -16.65 32.75 35.81
CA THR A 272 -17.25 32.00 36.92
C THR A 272 -16.77 32.51 38.27
N ILE A 273 -15.47 32.76 38.42
CA ILE A 273 -14.88 33.27 39.66
C ILE A 273 -15.34 34.72 39.94
N ASN A 274 -15.38 35.56 38.91
CA ASN A 274 -15.80 36.96 39.04
C ASN A 274 -17.32 37.14 39.18
N GLY A 275 -18.10 36.10 38.88
CA GLY A 275 -19.57 36.16 38.91
C GLY A 275 -20.21 36.98 37.78
N SER A 276 -19.43 37.43 36.80
CA SER A 276 -19.85 38.38 35.75
C SER A 276 -19.39 37.93 34.36
N GLY A 277 -20.15 38.23 33.31
CA GLY A 277 -19.85 37.86 31.92
C GLY A 277 -20.42 36.51 31.51
N GLU A 278 -20.23 36.12 30.26
CA GLU A 278 -20.74 34.86 29.70
C GLU A 278 -19.73 33.71 29.88
N VAL A 279 -20.24 32.48 29.95
CA VAL A 279 -19.44 31.27 30.10
C VAL A 279 -19.69 30.35 28.91
N TYR A 280 -18.65 29.66 28.46
CA TYR A 280 -18.63 28.84 27.24
C TYR A 280 -18.24 27.39 27.53
N PHE A 281 -18.59 26.88 28.72
CA PHE A 281 -18.31 25.49 29.11
C PHE A 281 -19.03 24.48 28.22
N ASP A 282 -20.25 24.81 27.80
CA ASP A 282 -21.05 24.08 26.81
C ASP A 282 -20.36 24.00 25.46
N SER A 283 -19.81 25.13 24.99
CA SER A 283 -19.07 25.19 23.74
C SER A 283 -17.83 24.31 23.79
N VAL A 284 -17.06 24.34 24.89
CA VAL A 284 -15.90 23.44 25.09
C VAL A 284 -16.31 21.97 25.06
N ALA A 285 -17.40 21.63 25.75
CA ALA A 285 -17.86 20.26 25.88
C ALA A 285 -18.41 19.69 24.56
N MET A 286 -19.31 20.43 23.91
CA MET A 286 -19.89 20.03 22.62
C MET A 286 -18.85 20.00 21.52
N PHE A 287 -17.94 20.97 21.49
CA PHE A 287 -16.84 20.98 20.54
C PHE A 287 -15.97 19.73 20.68
N THR A 288 -15.56 19.40 21.91
CA THR A 288 -14.78 18.19 22.18
C THR A 288 -15.53 16.93 21.75
N PHE A 289 -16.82 16.82 22.07
CA PHE A 289 -17.66 15.68 21.72
C PHE A 289 -17.81 15.50 20.20
N PHE A 290 -18.18 16.56 19.48
CA PHE A 290 -18.36 16.50 18.04
C PHE A 290 -17.04 16.20 17.31
N LEU A 291 -15.94 16.81 17.74
CA LEU A 291 -14.66 16.60 17.09
C LEU A 291 -14.11 15.19 17.31
N LEU A 292 -14.26 14.63 18.52
CA LEU A 292 -13.93 13.23 18.80
C LEU A 292 -14.81 12.26 17.98
N THR A 293 -16.10 12.55 17.89
CA THR A 293 -17.06 11.76 17.12
C THR A 293 -16.74 11.79 15.63
N ALA A 294 -16.49 12.97 15.07
CA ALA A 294 -16.09 13.14 13.67
C ALA A 294 -14.79 12.38 13.37
N ARG A 295 -13.77 12.51 14.23
CA ARG A 295 -12.50 11.77 14.08
C ARG A 295 -12.69 10.25 14.15
N TYR A 296 -13.60 9.76 14.99
CA TYR A 296 -13.92 8.33 15.06
C TYR A 296 -14.58 7.82 13.77
N PHE A 297 -15.56 8.56 13.22
CA PHE A 297 -16.14 8.22 11.92
C PHE A 297 -15.13 8.33 10.77
N GLU A 298 -14.24 9.32 10.81
CA GLU A 298 -13.17 9.50 9.84
C GLU A 298 -12.23 8.28 9.81
N VAL A 299 -11.74 7.85 10.97
CA VAL A 299 -10.88 6.65 11.10
C VAL A 299 -11.63 5.38 10.68
N GLY A 300 -12.88 5.21 11.14
CA GLY A 300 -13.69 4.05 10.78
C GLY A 300 -13.96 3.93 9.28
N THR A 301 -14.23 5.05 8.61
CA THR A 301 -14.51 5.04 7.16
C THR A 301 -13.25 4.83 6.33
N ARG A 302 -12.09 5.37 6.78
CA ARG A 302 -10.79 5.04 6.19
C ARG A 302 -10.45 3.56 6.33
N LYS A 303 -10.72 2.97 7.50
CA LYS A 303 -10.49 1.54 7.73
C LYS A 303 -11.28 0.69 6.75
N GLN A 304 -12.57 0.98 6.54
CA GLN A 304 -13.40 0.27 5.55
C GLN A 304 -12.82 0.36 4.13
N THR A 305 -12.22 1.50 3.74
CA THR A 305 -11.54 1.60 2.44
C THR A 305 -10.24 0.79 2.36
N SER A 306 -9.57 0.56 3.50
CA SER A 306 -8.36 -0.28 3.61
C SER A 306 -8.68 -1.77 3.73
N GLU A 307 -9.81 -2.13 4.36
CA GLU A 307 -10.27 -3.51 4.55
C GLU A 307 -10.55 -4.23 3.23
N ALA A 308 -10.84 -3.50 2.14
CA ALA A 308 -10.96 -4.11 0.81
C ALA A 308 -9.64 -4.76 0.34
N THR A 309 -8.50 -4.24 0.79
CA THR A 309 -7.17 -4.83 0.54
C THR A 309 -6.91 -6.01 1.48
N GLU A 310 -7.29 -5.91 2.77
CA GLU A 310 -7.14 -6.99 3.75
C GLU A 310 -8.11 -8.16 3.51
N ALA A 311 -9.27 -7.94 2.90
CA ALA A 311 -10.26 -8.97 2.61
C ALA A 311 -9.70 -10.08 1.72
N LEU A 312 -8.68 -9.78 0.91
CA LEU A 312 -7.93 -10.77 0.14
C LEU A 312 -7.20 -11.78 1.06
N LEU A 313 -6.79 -11.38 2.26
CA LEU A 313 -6.04 -12.23 3.20
C LEU A 313 -6.92 -13.27 3.90
N ASN A 314 -8.20 -12.95 4.10
CA ASN A 314 -9.16 -13.87 4.73
C ASN A 314 -9.65 -14.98 3.79
N LEU A 315 -9.08 -15.09 2.58
CA LEU A 315 -9.44 -16.12 1.61
C LEU A 315 -8.69 -17.43 1.82
N LYS A 316 -7.55 -17.43 2.53
CA LYS A 316 -6.81 -18.67 2.79
C LYS A 316 -7.54 -19.50 3.86
N PRO A 317 -7.80 -20.80 3.59
CA PRO A 317 -8.40 -21.68 4.59
C PRO A 317 -7.44 -21.86 5.78
N ALA A 318 -7.97 -22.09 6.98
CA ALA A 318 -7.14 -22.37 8.16
C ALA A 318 -6.50 -23.76 8.12
N ILE A 319 -7.13 -24.70 7.40
CA ILE A 319 -6.78 -26.13 7.38
C ILE A 319 -6.68 -26.59 5.92
N ALA A 320 -5.71 -27.45 5.64
CA ALA A 320 -5.53 -28.14 4.36
C ALA A 320 -5.50 -29.67 4.58
N THR A 321 -5.95 -30.43 3.57
CA THR A 321 -5.83 -31.90 3.57
C THR A 321 -4.55 -32.31 2.83
N ARG A 322 -3.52 -32.70 3.59
CA ARG A 322 -2.24 -33.21 3.07
C ARG A 322 -2.30 -34.72 2.85
N LEU A 323 -1.65 -35.20 1.79
CA LEU A 323 -1.42 -36.61 1.48
C LEU A 323 0.01 -37.01 1.90
N ILE A 324 0.16 -37.87 2.91
CA ILE A 324 1.47 -38.17 3.52
C ILE A 324 2.32 -39.12 2.64
N ASN A 325 1.69 -40.05 1.91
CA ASN A 325 2.37 -41.10 1.13
C ASN A 325 1.92 -41.12 -0.34
N TYR A 326 1.77 -39.95 -0.96
CA TYR A 326 1.37 -39.90 -2.36
C TYR A 326 2.46 -40.52 -3.26
N THR A 327 2.07 -41.50 -4.07
CA THR A 327 2.87 -42.07 -5.15
C THR A 327 1.98 -42.13 -6.38
N GLU A 328 2.48 -41.69 -7.54
CA GLU A 328 1.72 -41.58 -8.81
C GLU A 328 0.97 -42.87 -9.22
N ASN A 329 1.39 -44.03 -8.69
CA ASN A 329 0.88 -45.37 -9.03
C ASN A 329 0.00 -46.04 -7.95
N LYS A 330 -0.45 -45.36 -6.90
CA LYS A 330 -1.38 -45.93 -5.90
C LYS A 330 -2.64 -45.07 -5.71
N SER A 331 -3.81 -45.71 -5.75
CA SER A 331 -5.08 -45.08 -5.32
C SER A 331 -4.94 -44.60 -3.88
N SER A 332 -5.09 -43.29 -3.71
CA SER A 332 -5.00 -42.61 -2.42
C SER A 332 -6.10 -43.13 -1.49
N SER A 333 -5.71 -43.80 -0.41
CA SER A 333 -6.66 -44.33 0.58
C SER A 333 -7.04 -43.24 1.59
N ILE A 334 -8.17 -43.39 2.28
CA ILE A 334 -8.59 -42.44 3.33
C ILE A 334 -7.54 -42.37 4.47
N GLU A 335 -6.76 -43.43 4.67
CA GLU A 335 -5.71 -43.51 5.69
C GLU A 335 -4.47 -42.64 5.37
N ASP A 336 -4.32 -42.18 4.12
CA ASP A 336 -3.19 -41.32 3.71
C ASP A 336 -3.48 -39.81 3.83
N GLN A 337 -4.69 -39.44 4.28
CA GLN A 337 -5.13 -38.05 4.42
C GLN A 337 -4.93 -37.52 5.84
N GLN A 338 -4.27 -36.37 5.95
CA GLN A 338 -4.07 -35.66 7.21
C GLN A 338 -4.51 -34.21 7.07
N ASN A 339 -5.44 -33.79 7.93
CA ASN A 339 -5.78 -32.38 8.06
C ASN A 339 -4.72 -31.67 8.89
N ILE A 340 -4.11 -30.64 8.32
CA ILE A 340 -3.03 -29.87 8.93
C ILE A 340 -3.34 -28.37 8.82
N ALA A 341 -2.83 -27.56 9.75
CA ALA A 341 -2.92 -26.12 9.63
C ALA A 341 -2.12 -25.64 8.41
N VAL A 342 -2.65 -24.66 7.65
CA VAL A 342 -1.94 -24.11 6.48
C VAL A 342 -0.56 -23.54 6.84
N ALA A 343 -0.40 -23.05 8.08
CA ALA A 343 0.87 -22.57 8.61
C ALA A 343 1.96 -23.65 8.78
N GLU A 344 1.59 -24.93 8.76
CA GLU A 344 2.51 -26.07 8.90
C GLU A 344 2.84 -26.74 7.55
N LEU A 345 2.31 -26.22 6.44
CA LEU A 345 2.61 -26.72 5.10
C LEU A 345 4.07 -26.45 4.72
N SER A 346 4.64 -27.34 3.91
CA SER A 346 5.97 -27.20 3.32
C SER A 346 5.93 -27.30 1.80
N THR A 347 6.85 -26.63 1.12
CA THR A 347 7.01 -26.75 -0.34
C THR A 347 7.28 -28.21 -0.69
N GLY A 348 6.58 -28.71 -1.71
CA GLY A 348 6.62 -30.11 -2.13
C GLY A 348 5.54 -31.00 -1.49
N ASP A 349 4.78 -30.51 -0.49
CA ASP A 349 3.64 -31.26 0.05
C ASP A 349 2.56 -31.50 -1.03
N TYR A 350 1.92 -32.67 -1.00
CA TYR A 350 0.79 -32.99 -1.88
C TYR A 350 -0.52 -32.75 -1.13
N LEU A 351 -1.41 -31.95 -1.72
CA LEU A 351 -2.68 -31.58 -1.12
C LEU A 351 -3.84 -32.08 -1.97
N LEU A 352 -4.85 -32.63 -1.32
CA LEU A 352 -6.13 -32.96 -1.93
C LEU A 352 -7.06 -31.77 -1.79
N VAL A 353 -7.51 -31.20 -2.92
CA VAL A 353 -8.49 -30.11 -2.97
C VAL A 353 -9.77 -30.62 -3.62
N ARG A 354 -10.85 -30.70 -2.84
CA ARG A 354 -12.16 -31.19 -3.32
C ARG A 354 -12.94 -30.10 -4.05
N PRO A 355 -13.97 -30.47 -4.83
CA PRO A 355 -14.90 -29.50 -5.39
C PRO A 355 -15.55 -28.64 -4.30
N GLY A 356 -15.56 -27.33 -4.49
CA GLY A 356 -16.02 -26.33 -3.52
C GLY A 356 -14.99 -25.92 -2.47
N GLU A 357 -13.84 -26.59 -2.36
CA GLU A 357 -12.78 -26.20 -1.44
C GLU A 357 -11.89 -25.09 -2.03
N THR A 358 -11.39 -24.22 -1.15
CA THR A 358 -10.39 -23.21 -1.50
C THR A 358 -9.00 -23.83 -1.54
N ILE A 359 -8.25 -23.50 -2.58
CA ILE A 359 -6.85 -23.90 -2.74
C ILE A 359 -6.01 -23.22 -1.65
N PRO A 360 -5.34 -23.97 -0.75
CA PRO A 360 -4.68 -23.41 0.43
C PRO A 360 -3.35 -22.69 0.13
N ALA A 361 -2.64 -23.12 -0.91
CA ALA A 361 -1.31 -22.63 -1.29
C ALA A 361 -1.13 -22.68 -2.80
N ASP A 362 -0.15 -21.93 -3.32
CA ASP A 362 0.18 -22.01 -4.74
C ASP A 362 0.82 -23.36 -5.05
N GLY A 363 0.53 -23.91 -6.22
CA GLY A 363 0.95 -25.26 -6.56
C GLY A 363 0.82 -25.60 -8.03
N ILE A 364 1.21 -26.83 -8.36
CA ILE A 364 1.09 -27.44 -9.69
C ILE A 364 0.12 -28.61 -9.58
N ILE A 365 -0.80 -28.77 -10.53
CA ILE A 365 -1.70 -29.93 -10.58
C ILE A 365 -0.89 -31.15 -11.01
N ILE A 366 -0.84 -32.15 -10.15
CA ILE A 366 -0.19 -33.44 -10.45
C ILE A 366 -1.23 -34.48 -10.88
N ASN A 367 -2.48 -34.32 -10.44
CA ASN A 367 -3.56 -35.21 -10.83
C ASN A 367 -4.92 -34.50 -10.85
N GLY A 368 -5.72 -34.80 -11.87
CA GLY A 368 -7.07 -34.30 -12.05
C GLY A 368 -7.20 -33.19 -13.09
N ILE A 369 -8.43 -32.93 -13.52
CA ILE A 369 -8.80 -31.82 -14.42
C ILE A 369 -10.06 -31.19 -13.84
N SER A 370 -10.06 -29.88 -13.60
CA SER A 370 -11.20 -29.19 -12.99
C SER A 370 -11.26 -27.73 -13.41
N GLY A 371 -12.47 -27.16 -13.44
CA GLY A 371 -12.67 -25.72 -13.43
C GLY A 371 -12.19 -25.09 -12.11
N ILE A 372 -11.35 -24.08 -12.19
CA ILE A 372 -10.89 -23.28 -11.04
C ILE A 372 -11.44 -21.87 -11.16
N ASN A 373 -12.16 -21.44 -10.13
CA ASN A 373 -12.63 -20.07 -10.03
C ASN A 373 -11.55 -19.19 -9.41
N GLU A 374 -10.89 -18.41 -10.26
CA GLU A 374 -9.87 -17.42 -9.88
C GLU A 374 -10.45 -16.00 -9.78
N SER A 375 -11.79 -15.82 -9.84
CA SER A 375 -12.48 -14.51 -9.93
C SER A 375 -12.11 -13.49 -8.87
N LEU A 376 -11.70 -13.93 -7.68
CA LEU A 376 -11.30 -13.04 -6.59
C LEU A 376 -9.93 -12.40 -6.84
N ILE A 377 -9.08 -13.03 -7.64
CA ILE A 377 -7.71 -12.62 -7.95
C ILE A 377 -7.64 -12.02 -9.35
N THR A 378 -8.28 -12.67 -10.31
CA THR A 378 -8.27 -12.25 -11.72
C THR A 378 -9.46 -11.35 -12.07
N GLY A 379 -10.52 -11.30 -11.25
CA GLY A 379 -11.75 -10.58 -11.61
C GLY A 379 -12.60 -11.29 -12.67
N GLU A 380 -12.14 -12.41 -13.23
CA GLU A 380 -12.88 -13.16 -14.26
C GLU A 380 -13.97 -14.02 -13.61
N SER A 381 -15.23 -13.80 -13.99
CA SER A 381 -16.38 -14.47 -13.33
C SER A 381 -16.57 -15.94 -13.75
N LEU A 382 -15.90 -16.40 -14.81
CA LEU A 382 -16.02 -17.77 -15.31
C LEU A 382 -14.85 -18.63 -14.81
N PRO A 383 -15.10 -19.86 -14.33
CA PRO A 383 -14.03 -20.79 -13.98
C PRO A 383 -13.13 -21.11 -15.17
N VAL A 384 -11.82 -21.15 -14.94
CA VAL A 384 -10.80 -21.53 -15.92
C VAL A 384 -10.54 -23.03 -15.78
N THR A 385 -10.71 -23.80 -16.85
CA THR A 385 -10.36 -25.22 -16.85
C THR A 385 -8.85 -25.40 -16.78
N LYS A 386 -8.39 -26.17 -15.79
CA LYS A 386 -6.98 -26.47 -15.53
C LYS A 386 -6.76 -27.98 -15.51
N GLN A 387 -5.61 -28.40 -16.02
CA GLN A 387 -5.22 -29.80 -16.15
C GLN A 387 -3.85 -30.07 -15.52
N ILE A 388 -3.38 -31.31 -15.62
CA ILE A 388 -2.06 -31.73 -15.12
C ILE A 388 -0.98 -30.78 -15.67
N ASP A 389 0.00 -30.46 -14.83
CA ASP A 389 1.09 -29.49 -15.03
C ASP A 389 0.69 -28.01 -15.05
N ASP A 390 -0.60 -27.68 -14.98
CA ASP A 390 -1.01 -26.28 -14.83
C ASP A 390 -0.77 -25.75 -13.40
N ASN A 391 -0.34 -24.49 -13.33
CA ASN A 391 -0.22 -23.76 -12.07
C ASN A 391 -1.60 -23.35 -11.51
N VAL A 392 -1.73 -23.45 -10.19
CA VAL A 392 -2.89 -23.01 -9.42
C VAL A 392 -2.48 -22.03 -8.33
N ILE A 393 -3.38 -21.07 -8.07
CA ILE A 393 -3.12 -19.97 -7.14
C ILE A 393 -3.91 -20.20 -5.84
N GLY A 394 -3.22 -20.09 -4.70
CA GLY A 394 -3.81 -20.13 -3.37
C GLY A 394 -4.85 -19.02 -3.16
N GLY A 395 -6.00 -19.38 -2.60
CA GLY A 395 -7.18 -18.53 -2.47
C GLY A 395 -8.23 -18.72 -3.57
N SER A 396 -7.89 -19.39 -4.67
CA SER A 396 -8.86 -19.77 -5.72
C SER A 396 -9.76 -20.92 -5.27
N THR A 397 -10.96 -21.04 -5.83
CA THR A 397 -11.90 -22.11 -5.46
C THR A 397 -11.95 -23.18 -6.53
N ASN A 398 -11.75 -24.44 -6.14
CA ASN A 398 -11.98 -25.57 -7.04
C ASN A 398 -13.49 -25.77 -7.25
N THR A 399 -13.97 -25.96 -8.48
CA THR A 399 -15.42 -25.97 -8.75
C THR A 399 -16.01 -27.33 -9.14
N GLU A 400 -15.27 -28.18 -9.86
CA GLU A 400 -15.86 -29.35 -10.52
C GLU A 400 -15.36 -30.69 -9.97
N ASN A 401 -14.07 -31.00 -10.13
CA ASN A 401 -13.48 -32.30 -9.81
C ASN A 401 -12.37 -32.18 -8.75
N PRO A 402 -12.13 -33.22 -7.94
CA PRO A 402 -11.02 -33.20 -6.99
C PRO A 402 -9.67 -33.08 -7.71
N LEU A 403 -8.78 -32.28 -7.15
CA LEU A 403 -7.42 -32.07 -7.64
C LEU A 403 -6.40 -32.52 -6.60
N ILE A 404 -5.29 -33.09 -7.07
CA ILE A 404 -4.09 -33.27 -6.27
C ILE A 404 -3.07 -32.25 -6.75
N ILE A 405 -2.68 -31.37 -5.83
CA ILE A 405 -1.75 -30.28 -6.11
C ILE A 405 -0.47 -30.49 -5.32
N GLN A 406 0.68 -30.24 -5.94
CA GLN A 406 1.96 -30.15 -5.23
C GLN A 406 2.23 -28.69 -4.90
N VAL A 407 2.50 -28.40 -3.63
CA VAL A 407 2.80 -27.04 -3.16
C VAL A 407 4.10 -26.55 -3.78
N SER A 408 4.05 -25.41 -4.45
CA SER A 408 5.22 -24.74 -5.04
C SER A 408 5.69 -23.57 -4.15
N ASN A 409 4.76 -22.68 -3.78
CA ASN A 409 5.04 -21.47 -3.02
C ASN A 409 4.12 -21.34 -1.80
N LEU A 410 4.69 -20.85 -0.68
CA LEU A 410 4.01 -20.70 0.60
C LEU A 410 4.31 -19.34 1.24
N GLY A 411 3.46 -18.92 2.17
CA GLY A 411 3.70 -17.72 2.99
C GLY A 411 3.94 -16.47 2.15
N GLU A 412 5.07 -15.79 2.40
CA GLU A 412 5.51 -14.55 1.72
C GLU A 412 5.80 -14.76 0.21
N ASP A 413 6.18 -15.98 -0.18
CA ASP A 413 6.51 -16.29 -1.58
C ASP A 413 5.27 -16.61 -2.44
N SER A 414 4.08 -16.60 -1.85
CA SER A 414 2.84 -16.83 -2.59
C SER A 414 2.42 -15.63 -3.46
N VAL A 415 1.70 -15.89 -4.55
CA VAL A 415 1.13 -14.89 -5.46
C VAL A 415 0.27 -13.90 -4.69
N LEU A 416 -0.57 -14.36 -3.76
CA LEU A 416 -1.43 -13.50 -2.95
C LEU A 416 -0.64 -12.55 -2.05
N SER A 417 0.46 -13.02 -1.44
CA SER A 417 1.34 -12.17 -0.61
C SER A 417 2.13 -11.20 -1.47
N SER A 418 2.54 -11.61 -2.69
CA SER A 418 3.16 -10.71 -3.67
C SER A 418 2.18 -9.61 -4.12
N ILE A 419 0.91 -9.95 -4.37
CA ILE A 419 -0.16 -8.98 -4.65
C ILE A 419 -0.31 -8.00 -3.49
N GLN A 420 -0.35 -8.49 -2.25
CA GLN A 420 -0.44 -7.65 -1.06
C GLN A 420 0.75 -6.68 -1.00
N ARG A 421 1.98 -7.16 -1.19
CA ARG A 421 3.18 -6.32 -1.18
C ARG A 421 3.11 -5.22 -2.23
N LEU A 422 2.65 -5.53 -3.44
CA LEU A 422 2.47 -4.55 -4.51
C LEU A 422 1.41 -3.49 -4.15
N ILE A 423 0.28 -3.90 -3.58
CA ILE A 423 -0.75 -2.96 -3.12
C ILE A 423 -0.23 -2.08 -1.98
N ASP A 424 0.47 -2.67 -1.01
CA ASP A 424 1.09 -1.95 0.11
C ASP A 424 2.10 -0.92 -0.43
N GLU A 425 3.00 -1.31 -1.33
CA GLU A 425 3.98 -0.43 -1.98
C GLU A 425 3.33 0.78 -2.68
N ALA A 426 2.22 0.54 -3.38
CA ALA A 426 1.47 1.60 -4.05
C ALA A 426 0.79 2.56 -3.07
N GLN A 427 0.30 2.06 -1.94
CA GLN A 427 -0.30 2.88 -0.89
C GLN A 427 0.72 3.69 -0.08
N HIS A 428 1.96 3.20 0.01
CA HIS A 428 3.04 3.90 0.71
C HIS A 428 3.60 5.08 -0.08
N THR A 429 3.49 5.07 -1.40
CA THR A 429 3.98 6.19 -2.22
C THR A 429 2.88 7.26 -2.40
N LYS A 430 3.25 8.55 -2.47
CA LYS A 430 2.28 9.67 -2.62
C LYS A 430 2.37 10.29 -4.01
N PRO A 431 1.23 10.51 -4.72
CA PRO A 431 1.24 11.21 -6.01
C PRO A 431 1.54 12.71 -5.85
N ALA A 432 1.85 13.39 -6.96
CA ALA A 432 2.25 14.79 -6.94
C ALA A 432 1.15 15.69 -6.37
N ILE A 433 -0.11 15.41 -6.71
CA ILE A 433 -1.27 16.14 -6.19
C ILE A 433 -1.44 16.01 -4.67
N ALA A 434 -1.10 14.86 -4.09
CA ALA A 434 -1.14 14.65 -2.64
C ALA A 434 -0.03 15.45 -1.94
N LYS A 435 1.20 15.43 -2.50
CA LYS A 435 2.34 16.20 -1.97
C LYS A 435 2.05 17.71 -2.01
N LEU A 436 1.39 18.19 -3.07
CA LEU A 436 0.97 19.59 -3.18
C LEU A 436 -0.07 19.95 -2.11
N ALA A 437 -1.09 19.09 -1.91
CA ALA A 437 -2.11 19.30 -0.89
C ALA A 437 -1.50 19.37 0.53
N ASP A 438 -0.57 18.46 0.87
CA ASP A 438 0.13 18.45 2.16
C ASP A 438 0.94 19.75 2.40
N LYS A 439 1.60 20.24 1.34
CA LYS A 439 2.36 21.50 1.38
C LYS A 439 1.44 22.70 1.63
N ILE A 440 0.31 22.77 0.93
CA ILE A 440 -0.69 23.83 1.09
C ILE A 440 -1.27 23.80 2.51
N ALA A 441 -1.65 22.62 3.00
CA ALA A 441 -2.23 22.45 4.34
C ALA A 441 -1.31 22.97 5.45
N THR A 442 0.01 22.78 5.31
CA THR A 442 0.99 23.23 6.31
C THR A 442 1.07 24.76 6.41
N TRP A 443 1.09 25.48 5.28
CA TRP A 443 1.13 26.95 5.29
C TRP A 443 -0.24 27.55 5.67
N PHE A 444 -1.32 26.88 5.27
CA PHE A 444 -2.70 27.32 5.52
C PHE A 444 -2.99 27.50 7.02
N VAL A 445 -2.59 26.58 7.90
CA VAL A 445 -2.84 26.71 9.35
C VAL A 445 -2.15 27.95 9.94
N SER A 446 -0.92 28.26 9.51
CA SER A 446 -0.19 29.45 9.99
C SER A 446 -0.88 30.76 9.57
N ILE A 447 -1.40 30.82 8.35
CA ILE A 447 -2.20 31.97 7.89
C ILE A 447 -3.44 32.11 8.75
N LEU A 448 -4.16 31.01 9.01
CA LEU A 448 -5.39 31.03 9.78
C LEU A 448 -5.18 31.50 11.21
N LEU A 449 -4.11 31.06 11.87
CA LEU A 449 -3.77 31.58 13.21
C LEU A 449 -3.46 33.08 13.17
N THR A 450 -2.80 33.56 12.11
CA THR A 450 -2.54 34.99 11.92
C THR A 450 -3.85 35.75 11.72
N VAL A 451 -4.77 35.23 10.89
CA VAL A 451 -6.10 35.82 10.68
C VAL A 451 -6.91 35.83 11.99
N ALA A 452 -6.93 34.73 12.73
CA ALA A 452 -7.63 34.64 14.01
C ALA A 452 -7.08 35.65 15.03
N ALA A 453 -5.75 35.85 15.07
CA ALA A 453 -5.13 36.86 15.93
C ALA A 453 -5.53 38.30 15.50
N ILE A 454 -5.59 38.57 14.20
CA ILE A 454 -6.06 39.87 13.67
C ILE A 454 -7.53 40.10 14.02
N VAL A 455 -8.39 39.10 13.83
CA VAL A 455 -9.82 39.16 14.17
C VAL A 455 -10.01 39.40 15.66
N ALA A 456 -9.28 38.66 16.51
CA ALA A 456 -9.30 38.84 17.96
C ALA A 456 -8.91 40.27 18.35
N TYR A 457 -7.82 40.79 17.77
CA TYR A 457 -7.36 42.15 18.05
C TYR A 457 -8.34 43.22 17.57
N TYR A 458 -8.91 43.07 16.38
CA TYR A 458 -9.89 44.00 15.82
C TYR A 458 -11.13 44.08 16.69
N TRP A 459 -11.76 42.95 17.02
CA TRP A 459 -12.97 42.93 17.83
C TRP A 459 -12.70 43.36 19.27
N TYR A 460 -11.53 43.03 19.83
CA TYR A 460 -11.14 43.56 21.14
C TYR A 460 -11.09 45.10 21.18
N ARG A 461 -10.83 45.76 20.03
CA ARG A 461 -10.81 47.23 19.92
C ARG A 461 -12.17 47.84 19.59
N VAL A 462 -12.99 47.16 18.80
CA VAL A 462 -14.28 47.68 18.31
C VAL A 462 -15.42 47.33 19.28
N ASP A 463 -15.54 46.07 19.67
CA ASP A 463 -16.54 45.59 20.62
C ASP A 463 -15.93 44.51 21.55
N PRO A 464 -15.40 44.91 22.72
CA PRO A 464 -14.80 44.01 23.69
C PRO A 464 -15.77 42.99 24.31
N SER A 465 -17.07 43.06 24.02
CA SER A 465 -18.02 42.03 24.49
C SER A 465 -18.02 40.78 23.61
N GLN A 466 -17.80 40.93 22.30
CA GLN A 466 -17.96 39.83 21.32
C GLN A 466 -16.64 39.19 20.87
N TRP A 467 -15.49 39.83 21.14
CA TRP A 467 -14.20 39.37 20.60
C TRP A 467 -13.89 37.91 20.94
N LEU A 468 -14.28 37.43 22.12
CA LEU A 468 -13.96 36.09 22.59
C LEU A 468 -14.72 35.02 21.80
N GLU A 469 -16.03 35.18 21.67
CA GLU A 469 -16.88 34.26 20.92
C GLU A 469 -16.46 34.19 19.45
N ILE A 470 -16.26 35.36 18.82
CA ILE A 470 -15.84 35.48 17.42
C ILE A 470 -14.46 34.84 17.20
N THR A 471 -13.53 35.01 18.14
CA THR A 471 -12.19 34.40 18.05
C THR A 471 -12.28 32.88 18.16
N ILE A 472 -13.06 32.36 19.10
CA ILE A 472 -13.25 30.92 19.27
C ILE A 472 -13.91 30.33 18.01
N ALA A 473 -14.98 30.95 17.51
CA ALA A 473 -15.65 30.51 16.29
C ALA A 473 -14.69 30.50 15.09
N THR A 474 -13.85 31.54 14.94
CA THR A 474 -12.85 31.64 13.86
C THR A 474 -11.78 30.55 13.97
N LEU A 475 -11.23 30.33 15.17
CA LEU A 475 -10.25 29.26 15.42
C LEU A 475 -10.84 27.88 15.14
N VAL A 476 -12.07 27.64 15.58
CA VAL A 476 -12.77 26.37 15.38
C VAL A 476 -13.04 26.16 13.90
N VAL A 477 -13.72 27.07 13.21
CA VAL A 477 -14.13 26.86 11.80
C VAL A 477 -12.94 26.65 10.86
N SER A 478 -11.75 27.11 11.25
CA SER A 478 -10.55 27.10 10.43
C SER A 478 -9.89 25.73 10.20
N CYS A 479 -10.33 24.62 10.83
CA CYS A 479 -9.63 23.34 10.62
C CYS A 479 -9.62 22.90 9.15
N PRO A 480 -8.44 22.67 8.53
CA PRO A 480 -8.34 22.12 7.17
C PRO A 480 -8.55 20.60 7.10
N CYS A 481 -9.32 20.04 8.04
CA CYS A 481 -9.55 18.60 8.21
C CYS A 481 -9.97 17.95 6.87
N ALA A 482 -11.01 18.50 6.22
CA ALA A 482 -11.52 18.05 4.92
C ALA A 482 -10.48 18.13 3.78
N LEU A 483 -9.62 19.15 3.78
CA LEU A 483 -8.59 19.34 2.77
C LEU A 483 -7.52 18.25 2.84
N SER A 484 -7.08 17.91 4.06
CA SER A 484 -6.05 16.88 4.30
C SER A 484 -6.54 15.45 4.03
N LEU A 485 -7.85 15.22 4.13
CA LEU A 485 -8.51 13.93 3.96
C LEU A 485 -8.91 13.65 2.50
N ALA A 486 -9.10 14.70 1.69
CA ALA A 486 -9.63 14.64 0.34
C ALA A 486 -8.90 13.65 -0.58
N THR A 487 -7.57 13.74 -0.63
CA THR A 487 -6.74 12.98 -1.57
C THR A 487 -6.48 11.54 -1.11
N PRO A 488 -6.03 11.28 0.14
CA PRO A 488 -5.74 9.93 0.59
C PRO A 488 -6.95 9.00 0.51
N THR A 489 -8.14 9.46 0.91
CA THR A 489 -9.35 8.61 0.90
C THR A 489 -9.79 8.24 -0.52
N ALA A 490 -9.65 9.15 -1.48
CA ALA A 490 -9.97 8.85 -2.87
C ALA A 490 -8.98 7.83 -3.47
N ILE A 491 -7.69 7.96 -3.17
CA ILE A 491 -6.67 7.01 -3.64
C ILE A 491 -6.89 5.62 -3.04
N THR A 492 -7.11 5.51 -1.73
CA THR A 492 -7.36 4.21 -1.08
C THR A 492 -8.60 3.52 -1.68
N ALA A 493 -9.69 4.26 -1.88
CA ALA A 493 -10.89 3.72 -2.52
C ALA A 493 -10.64 3.30 -3.98
N ALA A 494 -9.85 4.07 -4.73
CA ALA A 494 -9.48 3.75 -6.11
C ALA A 494 -8.61 2.47 -6.19
N SER A 495 -7.57 2.37 -5.35
CA SER A 495 -6.68 1.20 -5.30
C SER A 495 -7.44 -0.07 -4.92
N GLY A 496 -8.38 0.01 -3.97
CA GLY A 496 -9.23 -1.13 -3.63
C GLY A 496 -10.14 -1.57 -4.78
N GLN A 497 -10.67 -0.62 -5.56
CA GLN A 497 -11.50 -0.94 -6.73
C GLN A 497 -10.66 -1.50 -7.89
N LEU A 498 -9.47 -0.97 -8.10
CA LEU A 498 -8.50 -1.44 -9.08
C LEU A 498 -8.06 -2.88 -8.79
N ALA A 499 -7.80 -3.20 -7.52
CA ALA A 499 -7.48 -4.55 -7.08
C ALA A 499 -8.59 -5.56 -7.38
N LYS A 500 -9.86 -5.19 -7.22
CA LYS A 500 -11.02 -6.06 -7.53
C LYS A 500 -11.13 -6.43 -9.01
N ILE A 501 -10.65 -5.58 -9.90
CA ILE A 501 -10.62 -5.87 -11.34
C ILE A 501 -9.26 -6.43 -11.77
N GLY A 502 -8.38 -6.83 -10.84
CA GLY A 502 -7.09 -7.42 -11.17
C GLY A 502 -6.11 -6.48 -11.88
N LEU A 503 -6.26 -5.15 -11.76
CA LEU A 503 -5.29 -4.17 -12.25
C LEU A 503 -4.62 -3.49 -11.06
N LEU A 504 -3.40 -3.89 -10.72
CA LEU A 504 -2.71 -3.42 -9.53
C LEU A 504 -1.80 -2.23 -9.83
N PRO A 505 -2.01 -1.06 -9.21
CA PRO A 505 -0.98 -0.04 -9.19
C PRO A 505 0.18 -0.52 -8.31
N LYS A 506 1.42 -0.28 -8.75
CA LYS A 506 2.66 -0.45 -7.96
C LYS A 506 3.23 0.90 -7.53
N ARG A 507 3.07 1.92 -8.38
CA ARG A 507 3.56 3.28 -8.11
C ARG A 507 2.42 4.26 -7.90
N ALA A 508 2.58 5.20 -6.97
CA ALA A 508 1.54 6.17 -6.66
C ALA A 508 1.15 7.14 -7.77
N HIS A 509 2.11 7.48 -8.65
CA HIS A 509 1.80 8.36 -9.79
C HIS A 509 0.99 7.63 -10.86
N ALA A 510 0.90 6.30 -10.83
CA ALA A 510 0.27 5.51 -11.88
C ALA A 510 -1.18 5.91 -12.13
N LEU A 511 -1.96 6.08 -11.05
CA LEU A 511 -3.34 6.54 -11.11
C LEU A 511 -3.48 7.95 -11.72
N GLU A 512 -2.56 8.86 -11.38
CA GLU A 512 -2.58 10.24 -11.88
C GLU A 512 -2.22 10.27 -13.38
N THR A 513 -1.14 9.59 -13.77
CA THR A 513 -0.71 9.50 -15.16
C THR A 513 -1.73 8.78 -16.03
N LEU A 514 -2.31 7.68 -15.56
CA LEU A 514 -3.34 6.93 -16.30
C LEU A 514 -4.55 7.82 -16.60
N ALA A 515 -5.00 8.62 -15.64
CA ALA A 515 -6.13 9.55 -15.85
C ALA A 515 -5.82 10.64 -16.89
N HIS A 516 -4.54 11.01 -17.03
CA HIS A 516 -4.07 12.02 -17.97
C HIS A 516 -3.62 11.45 -19.32
N ALA A 517 -3.60 10.12 -19.48
CA ALA A 517 -3.18 9.43 -20.71
C ALA A 517 -3.84 10.00 -21.97
N THR A 518 -3.02 10.17 -23.02
CA THR A 518 -3.45 10.61 -24.35
C THR A 518 -3.29 9.49 -25.37
N ASP A 519 -2.24 8.69 -25.24
CA ASP A 519 -1.81 7.69 -26.21
C ASP A 519 -1.63 6.34 -25.51
N PHE A 520 -2.33 5.33 -26.00
CA PHE A 520 -2.21 3.94 -25.53
C PHE A 520 -1.39 3.15 -26.54
N VAL A 521 -0.23 2.69 -26.11
CA VAL A 521 0.71 1.90 -26.90
C VAL A 521 0.61 0.46 -26.43
N PHE A 522 0.39 -0.45 -27.38
CA PHE A 522 0.29 -1.88 -27.12
C PHE A 522 1.41 -2.62 -27.83
N ASP A 523 2.05 -3.53 -27.10
CA ASP A 523 2.79 -4.61 -27.75
C ASP A 523 1.81 -5.60 -28.39
N LYS A 524 2.30 -6.36 -29.37
CA LYS A 524 1.49 -7.34 -30.09
C LYS A 524 1.42 -8.65 -29.31
N THR A 525 2.56 -9.33 -29.21
CA THR A 525 2.68 -10.72 -28.76
C THR A 525 2.46 -10.80 -27.26
N GLY A 526 1.60 -11.70 -26.80
CA GLY A 526 1.28 -11.88 -25.37
C GLY A 526 0.42 -10.77 -24.74
N THR A 527 0.25 -9.64 -25.43
CA THR A 527 -0.53 -8.48 -24.99
C THR A 527 -1.89 -8.39 -25.69
N LEU A 528 -1.93 -8.00 -26.98
CA LEU A 528 -3.19 -8.00 -27.76
C LEU A 528 -3.56 -9.39 -28.29
N THR A 529 -2.58 -10.29 -28.32
CA THR A 529 -2.75 -11.69 -28.69
C THR A 529 -2.59 -12.61 -27.48
N GLU A 530 -3.03 -13.86 -27.61
CA GLU A 530 -2.94 -14.87 -26.54
C GLU A 530 -1.48 -15.30 -26.28
N GLY A 531 -0.53 -15.00 -27.19
CA GLY A 531 0.86 -15.45 -27.12
C GLY A 531 0.99 -16.97 -27.35
N LYS A 532 -0.05 -17.59 -27.90
CA LYS A 532 -0.15 -19.02 -28.15
C LYS A 532 -0.34 -19.24 -29.65
N ILE A 533 0.70 -19.77 -30.27
CA ILE A 533 0.65 -20.14 -31.67
C ILE A 533 -0.36 -21.28 -31.84
N LYS A 534 -1.32 -21.09 -32.75
CA LYS A 534 -2.24 -22.14 -33.19
C LYS A 534 -2.10 -22.38 -34.69
N LEU A 535 -2.38 -23.61 -35.08
CA LEU A 535 -2.58 -23.94 -36.48
C LEU A 535 -3.93 -23.39 -36.93
N GLU A 536 -3.91 -22.47 -37.88
CA GLU A 536 -5.11 -21.82 -38.42
C GLU A 536 -5.63 -22.55 -39.65
N ASN A 537 -4.72 -22.93 -40.55
CA ASN A 537 -5.09 -23.58 -41.80
C ASN A 537 -3.95 -24.46 -42.34
N ILE A 538 -4.32 -25.52 -43.06
CA ILE A 538 -3.39 -26.38 -43.79
C ILE A 538 -3.74 -26.28 -45.27
N ILE A 539 -2.77 -25.85 -46.09
CA ILE A 539 -2.90 -25.84 -47.54
C ILE A 539 -2.17 -27.08 -48.07
N CYS A 540 -2.92 -28.14 -48.38
CA CYS A 540 -2.38 -29.31 -49.07
C CYS A 540 -2.23 -29.01 -50.57
N LEU A 541 -1.03 -29.25 -51.12
CA LEU A 541 -0.72 -28.98 -52.53
C LEU A 541 -0.60 -30.26 -53.36
N SER A 542 -0.56 -31.41 -52.70
CA SER A 542 -0.61 -32.72 -53.35
C SER A 542 -1.99 -33.36 -53.19
N ASP A 543 -2.64 -33.76 -54.28
CA ASP A 543 -3.88 -34.54 -54.26
C ASP A 543 -3.72 -35.96 -53.66
N ARG A 544 -2.49 -36.35 -53.30
CA ARG A 544 -2.14 -37.68 -52.80
C ARG A 544 -2.22 -37.83 -51.29
N HIS A 545 -2.27 -36.72 -50.54
CA HIS A 545 -2.16 -36.75 -49.08
C HIS A 545 -3.33 -36.00 -48.44
N ASP A 546 -4.05 -36.67 -47.54
CA ASP A 546 -5.11 -36.07 -46.72
C ASP A 546 -4.52 -35.11 -45.69
N GLU A 547 -5.30 -34.10 -45.30
CA GLU A 547 -4.92 -33.07 -44.33
C GLU A 547 -4.46 -33.68 -42.99
N ASN A 548 -5.19 -34.69 -42.50
CA ASN A 548 -4.83 -35.40 -41.26
C ASN A 548 -3.51 -36.15 -41.37
N TYR A 549 -3.21 -36.71 -42.56
CA TYR A 549 -1.96 -37.45 -42.78
C TYR A 549 -0.76 -36.49 -42.78
N VAL A 550 -0.89 -35.37 -43.50
CA VAL A 550 0.15 -34.32 -43.55
C VAL A 550 0.38 -33.72 -42.16
N LEU A 551 -0.70 -33.45 -41.41
CA LEU A 551 -0.59 -32.96 -40.03
C LEU A 551 0.09 -33.97 -39.11
N ASN A 552 -0.24 -35.26 -39.22
CA ASN A 552 0.38 -36.30 -38.41
C ASN A 552 1.88 -36.44 -38.72
N ILE A 553 2.29 -36.32 -39.98
CA ILE A 553 3.72 -36.27 -40.36
C ILE A 553 4.42 -35.07 -39.73
N ALA A 554 3.84 -33.87 -39.86
CA ALA A 554 4.41 -32.66 -39.27
C ALA A 554 4.52 -32.76 -37.74
N ALA A 555 3.48 -33.23 -37.06
CA ALA A 555 3.47 -33.45 -35.62
C ALA A 555 4.48 -34.53 -35.19
N SER A 556 4.67 -35.59 -35.99
CA SER A 556 5.65 -36.64 -35.70
C SER A 556 7.09 -36.15 -35.81
N LEU A 557 7.40 -35.34 -36.82
CA LEU A 557 8.71 -34.71 -36.98
C LEU A 557 9.01 -33.73 -35.83
N GLU A 558 8.00 -33.00 -35.36
CA GLU A 558 8.12 -31.99 -34.30
C GLU A 558 7.92 -32.54 -32.89
N ALA A 559 7.69 -33.85 -32.72
CA ALA A 559 7.34 -34.49 -31.44
C ALA A 559 8.36 -34.23 -30.31
N ASN A 560 9.63 -34.07 -30.65
CA ASN A 560 10.73 -33.86 -29.69
C ASN A 560 11.19 -32.39 -29.62
N SER A 561 10.42 -31.45 -30.19
CA SER A 561 10.75 -30.03 -30.25
C SER A 561 9.96 -29.25 -29.20
N GLU A 562 10.67 -28.46 -28.39
CA GLU A 562 10.05 -27.56 -27.40
C GLU A 562 9.53 -26.25 -28.02
N HIS A 563 9.68 -26.08 -29.34
CA HIS A 563 9.30 -24.84 -30.02
C HIS A 563 7.78 -24.61 -29.96
N PRO A 564 7.28 -23.38 -29.75
CA PRO A 564 5.84 -23.09 -29.70
C PRO A 564 5.05 -23.57 -30.94
N ILE A 565 5.70 -23.58 -32.10
CA ILE A 565 5.21 -24.13 -33.36
C ILE A 565 4.98 -25.64 -33.27
N ALA A 566 5.94 -26.38 -32.71
CA ALA A 566 5.87 -27.83 -32.54
C ALA A 566 4.66 -28.21 -31.70
N LYS A 567 4.49 -27.50 -30.58
CA LYS A 567 3.33 -27.65 -29.69
C LYS A 567 2.02 -27.33 -30.41
N ALA A 568 1.99 -26.33 -31.29
CA ALA A 568 0.79 -26.00 -32.07
C ALA A 568 0.39 -27.15 -33.02
N LEU A 569 1.36 -27.76 -33.70
CA LEU A 569 1.12 -28.90 -34.61
C LEU A 569 0.76 -30.18 -33.86
N LEU A 570 1.44 -30.48 -32.75
CA LEU A 570 1.14 -31.61 -31.87
C LEU A 570 -0.27 -31.51 -31.27
N ASN A 571 -0.65 -30.34 -30.75
CA ASN A 571 -1.97 -30.13 -30.16
C ASN A 571 -3.10 -30.19 -31.20
N ALA A 572 -2.82 -29.85 -32.46
CA ALA A 572 -3.79 -29.97 -33.54
C ALA A 572 -3.98 -31.42 -34.01
N ASN A 573 -2.98 -32.29 -33.80
CA ASN A 573 -3.03 -33.68 -34.21
C ASN A 573 -3.80 -34.55 -33.21
N GLN A 574 -4.75 -35.35 -33.71
CA GLN A 574 -5.52 -36.31 -32.92
C GLN A 574 -5.11 -37.77 -33.15
N GLN A 575 -4.12 -38.00 -34.03
CA GLN A 575 -3.68 -39.34 -34.41
C GLN A 575 -2.45 -39.81 -33.62
N THR A 576 -2.23 -41.12 -33.58
CA THR A 576 -0.98 -41.70 -33.07
C THR A 576 0.18 -41.29 -33.97
N LEU A 577 1.23 -40.74 -33.34
CA LEU A 577 2.43 -40.27 -34.02
C LEU A 577 3.17 -41.42 -34.72
N PHE A 578 3.74 -41.14 -35.88
CA PHE A 578 4.63 -42.04 -36.59
C PHE A 578 5.99 -42.15 -35.90
N THR A 579 6.65 -43.28 -36.08
CA THR A 579 8.07 -43.43 -35.69
C THR A 579 8.93 -42.70 -36.71
N VAL A 580 9.74 -41.76 -36.24
CA VAL A 580 10.68 -41.00 -37.07
C VAL A 580 12.09 -41.55 -36.87
N GLU A 581 12.73 -41.95 -37.95
CA GLU A 581 14.14 -42.36 -37.98
C GLU A 581 15.01 -41.18 -38.46
N ASN A 582 16.30 -41.16 -38.08
CA ASN A 582 17.28 -40.17 -38.54
C ASN A 582 16.88 -38.69 -38.38
N LEU A 583 16.20 -38.35 -37.28
CA LEU A 583 15.79 -36.98 -36.98
C LEU A 583 17.01 -36.05 -36.84
N GLN A 584 17.03 -34.95 -37.59
CA GLN A 584 18.06 -33.91 -37.51
C GLN A 584 17.43 -32.53 -37.46
N HIS A 585 17.95 -31.68 -36.57
CA HIS A 585 17.44 -30.35 -36.31
C HIS A 585 18.45 -29.29 -36.78
N THR A 586 18.00 -28.32 -37.57
CA THR A 586 18.82 -27.20 -38.04
C THR A 586 18.29 -25.92 -37.42
N THR A 587 19.03 -25.38 -36.44
CA THR A 587 18.62 -24.21 -35.64
C THR A 587 18.25 -23.03 -36.52
N GLY A 588 17.05 -22.48 -36.30
CA GLY A 588 16.53 -21.31 -37.03
C GLY A 588 16.01 -21.60 -38.44
N LEU A 589 16.09 -22.85 -38.91
CA LEU A 589 15.70 -23.25 -40.27
C LEU A 589 14.58 -24.31 -40.28
N GLY A 590 14.79 -25.48 -39.67
CA GLY A 590 13.80 -26.57 -39.71
C GLY A 590 14.31 -27.93 -39.21
N ILE A 591 13.48 -28.96 -39.39
CA ILE A 591 13.70 -30.35 -38.98
C ILE A 591 13.59 -31.28 -40.20
N GLN A 592 14.43 -32.30 -40.24
CA GLN A 592 14.32 -33.39 -41.20
C GLN A 592 14.27 -34.75 -40.51
N GLY A 593 13.60 -35.72 -41.12
CA GLY A 593 13.51 -37.08 -40.60
C GLY A 593 12.94 -38.04 -41.63
N GLU A 594 13.04 -39.33 -41.35
CA GLU A 594 12.58 -40.40 -42.22
C GLU A 594 11.37 -41.11 -41.59
N ILE A 595 10.24 -41.14 -42.31
CA ILE A 595 8.99 -41.80 -41.92
C ILE A 595 8.64 -42.78 -43.02
N GLU A 596 8.45 -44.06 -42.68
CA GLU A 596 8.13 -45.13 -43.66
C GLU A 596 9.12 -45.18 -44.85
N LYS A 597 10.42 -44.98 -44.59
CA LYS A 597 11.50 -44.91 -45.60
C LYS A 597 11.42 -43.73 -46.57
N THR A 598 10.62 -42.71 -46.24
CA THR A 598 10.51 -41.47 -47.01
C THR A 598 11.13 -40.33 -46.23
N ALA A 599 12.02 -39.56 -46.87
CA ALA A 599 12.64 -38.38 -46.27
C ALA A 599 11.68 -37.19 -46.31
N TRP A 600 11.43 -36.61 -45.14
CA TRP A 600 10.55 -35.46 -44.93
C TRP A 600 11.32 -34.29 -44.33
N PHE A 601 10.94 -33.08 -44.76
CA PHE A 601 11.52 -31.81 -44.35
C PHE A 601 10.42 -30.86 -43.94
N ILE A 602 10.51 -30.29 -42.73
CA ILE A 602 9.61 -29.26 -42.22
C ILE A 602 10.41 -28.03 -41.78
N GLY A 603 10.02 -26.84 -42.21
CA GLY A 603 10.74 -25.63 -41.84
C GLY A 603 10.34 -24.37 -42.60
N ASN A 604 11.18 -23.35 -42.51
CA ASN A 604 10.99 -22.10 -43.25
C ASN A 604 11.27 -22.31 -44.76
N LYS A 605 10.95 -21.28 -45.58
CA LYS A 605 11.13 -21.34 -47.04
C LYS A 605 12.57 -21.66 -47.46
N GLU A 606 13.57 -21.10 -46.77
CA GLU A 606 14.98 -21.32 -47.05
C GLU A 606 15.39 -22.78 -46.80
N PHE A 607 14.93 -23.37 -45.70
CA PHE A 607 15.20 -24.76 -45.34
C PHE A 607 14.68 -25.75 -46.39
N ILE A 608 13.45 -25.52 -46.88
CA ILE A 608 12.86 -26.38 -47.90
C ILE A 608 13.59 -26.25 -49.24
N HIS A 609 13.99 -25.04 -49.64
CA HIS A 609 14.77 -24.85 -50.86
C HIS A 609 16.16 -25.53 -50.83
N GLN A 610 16.72 -25.79 -49.65
CA GLN A 610 17.99 -26.50 -49.52
C GLN A 610 17.85 -28.03 -49.66
N HIS A 611 16.65 -28.58 -49.43
CA HIS A 611 16.45 -30.03 -49.31
C HIS A 611 15.44 -30.62 -50.31
N SER A 612 14.61 -29.78 -50.94
CA SER A 612 13.62 -30.18 -51.94
C SER A 612 13.96 -29.61 -53.32
N ASP A 613 13.83 -30.43 -54.36
CA ASP A 613 14.03 -30.03 -55.76
C ASP A 613 12.86 -29.21 -56.33
N ASP A 614 11.73 -29.13 -55.60
CA ASP A 614 10.54 -28.40 -56.00
C ASP A 614 10.53 -26.97 -55.43
N THR A 615 10.05 -26.02 -56.23
CA THR A 615 10.10 -24.59 -55.86
C THR A 615 8.76 -24.11 -55.33
N ILE A 616 8.76 -23.55 -54.12
CA ILE A 616 7.59 -22.90 -53.51
C ILE A 616 7.20 -21.68 -54.36
N LYS A 617 6.12 -21.81 -55.14
CA LYS A 617 5.55 -20.76 -56.01
C LYS A 617 4.67 -19.73 -55.28
N ASP A 618 4.53 -19.85 -53.96
CA ASP A 618 3.67 -18.95 -53.19
C ASP A 618 4.25 -17.53 -53.17
N ASP A 619 3.44 -16.58 -53.66
CA ASP A 619 3.73 -15.15 -53.85
C ASP A 619 3.41 -14.33 -52.58
N ASN A 620 2.65 -14.90 -51.62
CA ASN A 620 2.30 -14.21 -50.39
C ASN A 620 3.24 -14.62 -49.24
N ALA A 621 4.07 -13.67 -48.83
CA ALA A 621 5.08 -13.79 -47.79
C ALA A 621 4.52 -13.76 -46.36
N ASP A 622 3.35 -14.35 -46.12
CA ASP A 622 2.72 -14.36 -44.80
C ASP A 622 3.67 -14.90 -43.72
N ALA A 623 3.82 -14.13 -42.66
CA ALA A 623 4.90 -14.25 -41.67
C ALA A 623 4.87 -15.52 -40.80
N ASN A 624 3.82 -16.35 -40.90
CA ASN A 624 3.61 -17.50 -40.03
C ASN A 624 3.40 -18.82 -40.81
N LYS A 625 3.98 -18.93 -42.01
CA LYS A 625 3.90 -20.16 -42.81
C LYS A 625 5.08 -21.10 -42.52
N ILE A 626 4.78 -22.37 -42.35
CA ILE A 626 5.76 -23.46 -42.32
C ILE A 626 5.47 -24.41 -43.46
N TYR A 627 6.53 -24.89 -44.07
CA TYR A 627 6.47 -25.65 -45.29
C TYR A 627 6.85 -27.09 -44.99
N LEU A 628 6.08 -28.04 -45.53
CA LEU A 628 6.42 -29.46 -45.50
C LEU A 628 6.67 -29.94 -46.92
N ALA A 629 7.80 -30.63 -47.09
CA ALA A 629 8.21 -31.16 -48.37
C ALA A 629 8.83 -32.56 -48.23
N THR A 630 8.83 -33.29 -49.34
CA THR A 630 9.74 -34.40 -49.57
C THR A 630 10.86 -33.94 -50.50
N LYS A 631 11.83 -34.82 -50.77
CA LYS A 631 12.95 -34.51 -51.67
C LYS A 631 12.50 -34.05 -53.06
N ASN A 632 11.38 -34.59 -53.55
CA ASN A 632 10.94 -34.39 -54.94
C ASN A 632 9.65 -33.56 -55.06
N SER A 633 9.02 -33.18 -53.95
CA SER A 633 7.72 -32.48 -54.00
C SER A 633 7.47 -31.60 -52.79
N TYR A 634 6.96 -30.41 -53.05
CA TYR A 634 6.37 -29.57 -52.02
C TYR A 634 4.96 -30.07 -51.66
N VAL A 635 4.71 -30.43 -50.40
CA VAL A 635 3.51 -31.20 -49.99
C VAL A 635 2.43 -30.32 -49.37
N ALA A 636 2.79 -29.48 -48.40
CA ALA A 636 1.81 -28.63 -47.71
C ALA A 636 2.40 -27.34 -47.11
N THR A 637 1.52 -26.37 -46.91
CA THR A 637 1.76 -25.17 -46.10
C THR A 637 0.94 -25.24 -44.82
N PHE A 638 1.58 -25.03 -43.67
CA PHE A 638 0.92 -24.82 -42.39
C PHE A 638 0.89 -23.32 -42.11
N ILE A 639 -0.31 -22.74 -42.05
CA ILE A 639 -0.51 -21.34 -41.66
C ILE A 639 -0.75 -21.32 -40.16
N LEU A 640 0.17 -20.67 -39.45
CA LEU A 640 0.08 -20.47 -38.02
C LEU A 640 -0.42 -19.06 -37.75
N SER A 641 -1.12 -18.86 -36.65
CA SER A 641 -1.39 -17.51 -36.17
C SER A 641 -1.37 -17.46 -34.66
N ASP A 642 -1.02 -16.28 -34.17
CA ASP A 642 -1.22 -15.93 -32.77
C ASP A 642 -2.60 -15.28 -32.67
N LYS A 643 -3.51 -15.96 -31.98
CA LYS A 643 -4.91 -15.57 -31.94
C LYS A 643 -5.04 -14.25 -31.18
N VAL A 644 -5.70 -13.28 -31.82
CA VAL A 644 -6.07 -12.03 -31.17
C VAL A 644 -7.06 -12.31 -30.03
N ARG A 645 -6.84 -11.68 -28.87
CA ARG A 645 -7.73 -11.84 -27.72
C ARG A 645 -9.13 -11.34 -28.05
N SER A 646 -10.15 -12.03 -27.54
CA SER A 646 -11.56 -11.68 -27.76
C SER A 646 -11.90 -10.25 -27.36
N GLU A 647 -11.28 -9.79 -26.28
CA GLU A 647 -11.50 -8.48 -25.65
C GLU A 647 -10.71 -7.34 -26.33
N SER A 648 -9.72 -7.63 -27.18
CA SER A 648 -8.87 -6.62 -27.83
C SER A 648 -9.68 -5.61 -28.64
N ALA A 649 -10.64 -6.07 -29.44
CA ALA A 649 -11.46 -5.19 -30.27
C ALA A 649 -12.35 -4.27 -29.42
N ALA A 650 -12.89 -4.78 -28.30
CA ALA A 650 -13.71 -4.01 -27.38
C ALA A 650 -12.87 -2.91 -26.69
N LEU A 651 -11.68 -3.25 -26.19
CA LEU A 651 -10.73 -2.32 -25.58
C LEU A 651 -10.40 -1.16 -26.53
N ILE A 652 -9.96 -1.45 -27.75
CA ILE A 652 -9.57 -0.42 -28.73
C ILE A 652 -10.75 0.48 -29.06
N SER A 653 -11.95 -0.09 -29.30
CA SER A 653 -13.16 0.68 -29.55
C SER A 653 -13.54 1.61 -28.39
N GLN A 654 -13.42 1.14 -27.14
CA GLN A 654 -13.69 1.94 -25.96
C GLN A 654 -12.70 3.10 -25.78
N ILE A 655 -11.41 2.86 -26.06
CA ILE A 655 -10.37 3.90 -26.03
C ILE A 655 -10.66 4.99 -27.09
N HIS A 656 -11.03 4.59 -28.32
CA HIS A 656 -11.39 5.57 -29.37
C HIS A 656 -12.64 6.38 -29.05
N LYS A 657 -13.64 5.78 -28.38
CA LYS A 657 -14.82 6.51 -27.88
C LYS A 657 -14.46 7.62 -26.88
N GLN A 658 -13.30 7.55 -26.24
CA GLN A 658 -12.76 8.60 -25.38
C GLN A 658 -11.83 9.59 -26.12
N HIS A 659 -11.78 9.51 -27.46
CA HIS A 659 -10.94 10.34 -28.33
C HIS A 659 -9.45 10.24 -27.98
N LYS A 660 -8.98 9.04 -27.69
CA LYS A 660 -7.58 8.72 -27.39
C LYS A 660 -6.94 7.99 -28.55
N ASN A 661 -5.64 8.15 -28.71
CA ASN A 661 -4.90 7.52 -29.79
C ASN A 661 -4.47 6.12 -29.36
N THR A 662 -4.48 5.18 -30.31
CA THR A 662 -3.93 3.84 -30.11
C THR A 662 -2.79 3.58 -31.07
N HIS A 663 -1.72 2.98 -30.54
CA HIS A 663 -0.52 2.63 -31.29
C HIS A 663 -0.19 1.15 -31.09
N LEU A 664 0.14 0.46 -32.17
CA LEU A 664 0.70 -0.89 -32.15
C LEU A 664 2.20 -0.83 -32.39
N MET A 665 3.01 -1.36 -31.46
CA MET A 665 4.45 -1.48 -31.65
C MET A 665 4.86 -2.94 -31.63
N SER A 666 5.35 -3.46 -32.75
CA SER A 666 5.73 -4.88 -32.86
C SER A 666 7.12 -5.07 -33.46
N GLY A 667 7.82 -6.12 -32.98
CA GLY A 667 9.04 -6.62 -33.61
C GLY A 667 8.78 -7.47 -34.86
N ASP A 668 7.53 -7.83 -35.10
CA ASP A 668 7.13 -8.67 -36.24
C ASP A 668 7.13 -7.89 -37.55
N ARG A 669 7.00 -8.63 -38.66
CA ARG A 669 6.95 -8.05 -40.00
C ARG A 669 5.75 -7.13 -40.20
N GLU A 670 5.92 -6.20 -41.13
CA GLU A 670 4.94 -5.14 -41.43
C GLU A 670 3.55 -5.66 -41.75
N GLU A 671 3.45 -6.68 -42.60
CA GLU A 671 2.18 -7.33 -42.97
C GLU A 671 1.43 -7.90 -41.75
N SER A 672 2.14 -8.48 -40.79
CA SER A 672 1.53 -9.02 -39.56
C SER A 672 0.99 -7.91 -38.66
N ALA A 673 1.75 -6.83 -38.50
CA ALA A 673 1.34 -5.67 -37.71
C ALA A 673 0.18 -4.92 -38.36
N GLU A 674 0.22 -4.75 -39.69
CA GLU A 674 -0.84 -4.12 -40.47
C GLU A 674 -2.15 -4.90 -40.37
N ASN A 675 -2.12 -6.22 -40.53
CA ASN A 675 -3.29 -7.09 -40.41
C ASN A 675 -3.96 -6.96 -39.04
N ILE A 676 -3.20 -7.05 -37.94
CA ILE A 676 -3.74 -6.91 -36.58
C ILE A 676 -4.24 -5.48 -36.33
N SER A 677 -3.50 -4.47 -36.80
CA SER A 677 -3.92 -3.07 -36.65
C SER A 677 -5.25 -2.81 -37.36
N SER A 678 -5.43 -3.34 -38.58
CA SER A 678 -6.63 -3.19 -39.39
C SER A 678 -7.81 -3.96 -38.79
N GLN A 679 -7.57 -5.18 -38.31
CA GLN A 679 -8.57 -6.01 -37.64
C GLN A 679 -9.12 -5.35 -36.37
N LEU A 680 -8.26 -4.68 -35.61
CA LEU A 680 -8.61 -4.02 -34.34
C LEU A 680 -8.98 -2.54 -34.50
N GLY A 681 -8.76 -1.95 -35.68
CA GLY A 681 -8.98 -0.54 -35.97
C GLY A 681 -7.95 0.41 -35.35
N ILE A 682 -6.75 -0.05 -35.04
CA ILE A 682 -5.67 0.76 -34.44
C ILE A 682 -5.20 1.84 -35.43
N GLN A 683 -5.09 3.09 -34.96
CA GLN A 683 -4.83 4.27 -35.82
C GLN A 683 -3.39 4.33 -36.36
N HIS A 684 -2.44 3.85 -35.56
CA HIS A 684 -1.02 3.92 -35.85
C HIS A 684 -0.35 2.58 -35.55
N TYR A 685 0.48 2.07 -36.45
CA TYR A 685 1.28 0.88 -36.21
C TYR A 685 2.73 1.09 -36.65
N SER A 686 3.62 0.38 -35.97
CA SER A 686 5.05 0.31 -36.27
C SER A 686 5.51 -1.13 -36.16
N ALA A 687 6.21 -1.60 -37.20
CA ALA A 687 6.65 -2.99 -37.34
C ALA A 687 8.18 -3.08 -37.43
N ASN A 688 8.72 -4.30 -37.39
CA ASN A 688 10.15 -4.61 -37.44
C ASN A 688 10.98 -3.88 -36.38
N LEU A 689 10.39 -3.54 -35.23
CA LEU A 689 11.05 -2.76 -34.20
C LEU A 689 11.94 -3.62 -33.29
N LYS A 690 13.16 -3.15 -33.05
CA LYS A 690 13.97 -3.63 -31.92
C LYS A 690 13.53 -2.95 -30.62
N PRO A 691 13.86 -3.48 -29.44
CA PRO A 691 13.53 -2.86 -28.15
C PRO A 691 13.97 -1.39 -28.03
N GLU A 692 15.18 -1.06 -28.53
CA GLU A 692 15.69 0.32 -28.55
C GLU A 692 14.87 1.25 -29.46
N ASP A 693 14.34 0.71 -30.56
CA ASP A 693 13.56 1.49 -31.52
C ASP A 693 12.14 1.73 -31.00
N LYS A 694 11.54 0.75 -30.30
CA LYS A 694 10.30 0.94 -29.52
C LYS A 694 10.48 2.10 -28.51
N LEU A 695 11.57 2.12 -27.75
CA LEU A 695 11.85 3.18 -26.77
C LEU A 695 12.01 4.56 -27.44
N LYS A 696 12.71 4.64 -28.58
CA LYS A 696 12.82 5.89 -29.34
C LYS A 696 11.45 6.40 -29.81
N GLN A 697 10.56 5.52 -30.25
CA GLN A 697 9.21 5.93 -30.65
C GLN A 697 8.38 6.44 -29.48
N VAL A 698 8.42 5.75 -28.33
CA VAL A 698 7.77 6.23 -27.09
C VAL A 698 8.30 7.62 -26.72
N THR A 699 9.62 7.79 -26.74
CA THR A 699 10.27 9.09 -26.45
C THR A 699 9.85 10.17 -27.45
N ALA A 700 9.70 9.83 -28.74
CA ALA A 700 9.26 10.77 -29.77
C ALA A 700 7.80 11.20 -29.59
N LEU A 701 6.93 10.32 -29.10
CA LEU A 701 5.55 10.66 -28.72
C LEU A 701 5.55 11.60 -27.51
N GLN A 702 6.34 11.27 -26.47
CA GLN A 702 6.48 12.10 -25.28
C GLN A 702 6.99 13.52 -25.59
N GLN A 703 7.98 13.63 -26.49
CA GLN A 703 8.49 14.94 -26.94
C GLN A 703 7.44 15.80 -27.67
N LYS A 704 6.42 15.17 -28.26
CA LYS A 704 5.26 15.87 -28.85
C LYS A 704 4.20 16.28 -27.81
N GLY A 705 4.43 15.98 -26.52
CA GLY A 705 3.53 16.26 -25.42
C GLY A 705 2.48 15.16 -25.16
N ALA A 706 2.64 13.97 -25.77
CA ALA A 706 1.79 12.83 -25.45
C ALA A 706 2.14 12.28 -24.06
N ILE A 707 1.12 11.82 -23.33
CA ILE A 707 1.27 11.04 -22.11
C ILE A 707 1.01 9.58 -22.49
N VAL A 708 2.10 8.81 -22.54
CA VAL A 708 2.14 7.48 -23.14
C VAL A 708 1.92 6.39 -22.09
N VAL A 709 0.89 5.59 -22.31
CA VAL A 709 0.63 4.35 -21.56
C VAL A 709 1.11 3.17 -22.41
N MET A 710 2.19 2.52 -22.00
CA MET A 710 2.72 1.32 -22.67
C MET A 710 2.22 0.06 -21.98
N THR A 711 1.63 -0.87 -22.73
CA THR A 711 1.21 -2.19 -22.25
C THR A 711 2.02 -3.29 -22.93
N GLY A 712 2.60 -4.20 -22.16
CA GLY A 712 3.45 -5.29 -22.68
C GLY A 712 3.57 -6.49 -21.74
N ASP A 713 4.12 -7.60 -22.24
CA ASP A 713 4.44 -8.81 -21.44
C ASP A 713 5.87 -8.78 -20.85
N GLY A 714 6.71 -7.89 -21.37
CA GLY A 714 8.00 -7.43 -20.86
C GLY A 714 9.16 -8.44 -20.89
N VAL A 715 9.09 -9.53 -21.67
CA VAL A 715 10.31 -10.32 -22.00
C VAL A 715 11.26 -9.48 -22.84
N ASN A 716 10.74 -8.85 -23.90
CA ASN A 716 11.50 -8.04 -24.84
C ASN A 716 11.34 -6.52 -24.62
N ASP A 717 10.38 -6.14 -23.78
CA ASP A 717 9.88 -4.77 -23.69
C ASP A 717 10.22 -4.06 -22.38
N ALA A 718 10.99 -4.68 -21.48
CA ALA A 718 11.38 -4.08 -20.20
C ALA A 718 12.01 -2.67 -20.31
N PRO A 719 12.91 -2.37 -21.29
CA PRO A 719 13.43 -1.01 -21.47
C PRO A 719 12.36 0.00 -21.90
N VAL A 720 11.39 -0.43 -22.70
CA VAL A 720 10.30 0.42 -23.23
C VAL A 720 9.29 0.71 -22.13
N LEU A 721 8.93 -0.31 -21.34
CA LEU A 721 8.08 -0.17 -20.16
C LEU A 721 8.70 0.82 -19.17
N ALA A 722 10.01 0.71 -18.90
CA ALA A 722 10.70 1.64 -18.01
C ALA A 722 10.77 3.09 -18.52
N GLY A 723 10.67 3.30 -19.85
CA GLY A 723 10.76 4.62 -20.48
C GLY A 723 9.41 5.31 -20.73
N ALA A 724 8.28 4.61 -20.57
CA ALA A 724 6.95 5.18 -20.73
C ALA A 724 6.56 6.09 -19.55
N ASP A 725 5.59 7.00 -19.74
CA ASP A 725 5.05 7.79 -18.61
C ASP A 725 4.28 6.90 -17.64
N LEU A 726 3.66 5.86 -18.19
CA LEU A 726 3.03 4.77 -17.45
C LEU A 726 3.22 3.46 -18.17
N SER A 727 3.64 2.44 -17.42
CA SER A 727 3.76 1.07 -17.92
C SER A 727 2.79 0.11 -17.24
N ILE A 728 2.16 -0.74 -18.05
CA ILE A 728 1.27 -1.81 -17.61
C ILE A 728 1.85 -3.14 -18.08
N ALA A 729 2.28 -3.98 -17.14
CA ALA A 729 2.74 -5.34 -17.46
C ALA A 729 1.59 -6.34 -17.37
N MET A 730 1.55 -7.29 -18.31
CA MET A 730 0.68 -8.45 -18.23
C MET A 730 1.12 -9.38 -17.08
N GLY A 731 0.19 -9.93 -16.31
CA GLY A 731 0.48 -10.75 -15.12
C GLY A 731 1.17 -12.10 -15.43
N LYS A 732 0.99 -12.62 -16.65
CA LYS A 732 1.76 -13.78 -17.17
C LYS A 732 3.15 -13.42 -17.71
N GLY A 733 3.51 -12.14 -17.71
CA GLY A 733 4.82 -11.65 -18.13
C GLY A 733 5.95 -12.15 -17.23
N THR A 734 7.19 -11.98 -17.69
CA THR A 734 8.37 -12.37 -16.89
C THR A 734 8.41 -11.62 -15.56
N GLN A 735 8.98 -12.21 -14.51
CA GLN A 735 9.20 -11.53 -13.23
C GLN A 735 9.94 -10.19 -13.40
N LEU A 736 10.78 -10.06 -14.44
CA LEU A 736 11.49 -8.85 -14.82
C LEU A 736 10.55 -7.73 -15.33
N ALA A 737 9.51 -8.08 -16.09
CA ALA A 737 8.48 -7.16 -16.56
C ALA A 737 7.66 -6.60 -15.39
N ALA A 738 7.22 -7.48 -14.49
CA ALA A 738 6.50 -7.10 -13.28
C ALA A 738 7.36 -6.25 -12.32
N ALA A 739 8.69 -6.45 -12.33
CA ALA A 739 9.60 -5.66 -11.52
C ALA A 739 9.69 -4.20 -12.00
N THR A 740 9.64 -3.96 -13.30
CA THR A 740 9.85 -2.64 -13.91
C THR A 740 8.57 -1.81 -14.06
N ALA A 741 7.41 -2.47 -14.22
CA ALA A 741 6.15 -1.81 -14.53
C ALA A 741 5.54 -0.98 -13.38
N ASP A 742 4.75 0.04 -13.74
CA ASP A 742 4.03 0.91 -12.81
C ASP A 742 2.69 0.33 -12.37
N MET A 743 2.07 -0.48 -13.24
CA MET A 743 0.89 -1.27 -12.95
C MET A 743 1.03 -2.69 -13.50
N ILE A 744 0.34 -3.64 -12.87
CA ILE A 744 0.32 -5.06 -13.25
C ILE A 744 -1.11 -5.51 -13.48
N LEU A 745 -1.37 -6.12 -14.63
CA LEU A 745 -2.68 -6.68 -15.00
C LEU A 745 -2.71 -8.19 -14.75
N ILE A 746 -3.25 -8.59 -13.60
CA ILE A 746 -3.34 -10.00 -13.17
C ILE A 746 -4.50 -10.73 -13.83
N SER A 747 -5.58 -10.01 -14.13
CA SER A 747 -6.78 -10.56 -14.73
C SER A 747 -6.55 -11.29 -16.04
N ASN A 748 -5.46 -10.98 -16.75
CA ASN A 748 -5.21 -11.33 -18.15
C ASN A 748 -6.24 -10.79 -19.15
N ASN A 749 -7.39 -10.29 -18.68
CA ASN A 749 -8.36 -9.53 -19.46
C ASN A 749 -7.91 -8.07 -19.64
N ILE A 750 -7.46 -7.74 -20.85
CA ILE A 750 -6.97 -6.40 -21.23
C ILE A 750 -8.06 -5.32 -21.24
N GLU A 751 -9.35 -5.66 -21.26
CA GLU A 751 -10.44 -4.68 -21.12
C GLU A 751 -10.36 -3.95 -19.77
N HIS A 752 -9.83 -4.60 -18.74
CA HIS A 752 -9.65 -3.99 -17.42
C HIS A 752 -8.68 -2.80 -17.43
N ILE A 753 -7.84 -2.65 -18.46
CA ILE A 753 -7.03 -1.43 -18.67
C ILE A 753 -7.95 -0.22 -18.87
N PHE A 754 -9.02 -0.36 -19.66
CA PHE A 754 -9.99 0.71 -19.86
C PHE A 754 -10.84 0.96 -18.61
N HIS A 755 -11.25 -0.10 -17.90
CA HIS A 755 -11.92 0.07 -16.61
C HIS A 755 -11.04 0.82 -15.60
N GLY A 756 -9.74 0.48 -15.56
CA GLY A 756 -8.72 1.20 -14.80
C GLY A 756 -8.63 2.68 -15.17
N TYR A 757 -8.60 2.98 -16.47
CA TYR A 757 -8.62 4.35 -16.99
C TYR A 757 -9.85 5.14 -16.50
N MET A 758 -11.03 4.53 -16.55
CA MET A 758 -12.27 5.15 -16.06
C MET A 758 -12.27 5.36 -14.54
N ILE A 759 -11.73 4.42 -13.76
CA ILE A 759 -11.49 4.57 -12.32
C ILE A 759 -10.56 5.75 -12.05
N ALA A 760 -9.44 5.84 -12.79
CA ALA A 760 -8.44 6.89 -12.64
C ALA A 760 -9.03 8.29 -12.90
N ILE A 761 -9.77 8.49 -14.00
CA ILE A 761 -10.44 9.77 -14.30
C ILE A 761 -11.41 10.15 -13.18
N LYS A 762 -12.25 9.21 -12.74
CA LYS A 762 -13.24 9.47 -11.70
C LYS A 762 -12.57 9.82 -10.37
N THR A 763 -11.45 9.19 -10.07
CA THR A 763 -10.63 9.45 -8.88
C THR A 763 -10.12 10.89 -8.89
N LEU A 764 -9.49 11.34 -9.98
CA LEU A 764 -9.05 12.75 -10.08
C LEU A 764 -10.22 13.73 -10.01
N ARG A 765 -11.37 13.40 -10.61
CA ARG A 765 -12.58 14.23 -10.50
C ARG A 765 -13.07 14.36 -9.06
N ILE A 766 -13.09 13.26 -8.31
CA ILE A 766 -13.48 13.25 -6.89
C ILE A 766 -12.48 14.04 -6.04
N ILE A 767 -11.17 13.87 -6.28
CA ILE A 767 -10.13 14.66 -5.59
C ILE A 767 -10.37 16.16 -5.83
N LYS A 768 -10.57 16.57 -7.09
CA LYS A 768 -10.87 17.97 -7.44
C LYS A 768 -12.15 18.47 -6.77
N GLN A 769 -13.21 17.66 -6.74
CA GLN A 769 -14.46 18.00 -6.04
C GLN A 769 -14.24 18.20 -4.55
N ASN A 770 -13.53 17.27 -3.90
CA ASN A 770 -13.25 17.31 -2.47
C ASN A 770 -12.39 18.52 -2.08
N LEU A 771 -11.34 18.81 -2.86
CA LEU A 771 -10.50 19.99 -2.65
C LEU A 771 -11.28 21.30 -2.89
N SER A 772 -12.11 21.34 -3.94
CA SER A 772 -12.95 22.52 -4.25
C SER A 772 -13.98 22.77 -3.14
N TRP A 773 -14.62 21.71 -2.63
CA TRP A 773 -15.55 21.78 -1.52
C TRP A 773 -14.88 22.27 -0.23
N ALA A 774 -13.75 21.68 0.13
CA ALA A 774 -12.99 22.08 1.32
C ALA A 774 -12.58 23.56 1.26
N LEU A 775 -12.15 24.03 0.08
CA LEU A 775 -11.79 25.43 -0.13
C LEU A 775 -13.02 26.35 -0.06
N LEU A 776 -14.11 26.00 -0.76
CA LEU A 776 -15.34 26.80 -0.79
C LEU A 776 -15.96 26.94 0.62
N TYR A 777 -15.97 25.85 1.38
CA TYR A 777 -16.43 25.86 2.78
C TYR A 777 -15.59 26.83 3.61
N ASN A 778 -14.25 26.75 3.53
CA ASN A 778 -13.38 27.61 4.33
C ASN A 778 -13.47 29.09 3.90
N ILE A 779 -13.50 29.38 2.59
CA ILE A 779 -13.62 30.75 2.07
C ILE A 779 -14.95 31.41 2.50
N THR A 780 -16.01 30.64 2.70
CA THR A 780 -17.31 31.16 3.11
C THR A 780 -17.47 31.20 4.64
N ALA A 781 -17.07 30.13 5.34
CA ALA A 781 -17.25 29.99 6.78
C ALA A 781 -16.30 30.88 7.60
N ILE A 782 -15.05 31.06 7.18
CA ILE A 782 -14.08 31.87 7.94
C ILE A 782 -14.49 33.34 8.00
N PRO A 783 -14.85 34.01 6.89
CA PRO A 783 -15.34 35.40 6.96
C PRO A 783 -16.64 35.52 7.75
N ALA A 784 -17.56 34.56 7.62
CA ALA A 784 -18.80 34.54 8.40
C ALA A 784 -18.52 34.42 9.91
N ALA A 785 -17.58 33.58 10.31
CA ALA A 785 -17.13 33.49 11.70
C ALA A 785 -16.42 34.78 12.15
N ALA A 786 -15.51 35.32 11.34
CA ALA A 786 -14.75 36.54 11.65
C ALA A 786 -15.62 37.80 11.78
N THR A 787 -16.81 37.79 11.20
CA THR A 787 -17.80 38.88 11.28
C THR A 787 -18.87 38.66 12.36
N GLY A 788 -18.82 37.53 13.08
CA GLY A 788 -19.74 37.21 14.17
C GLY A 788 -21.08 36.60 13.75
N TYR A 789 -21.23 36.15 12.50
CA TYR A 789 -22.45 35.47 12.04
C TYR A 789 -22.49 33.97 12.40
N VAL A 790 -21.40 33.41 12.93
CA VAL A 790 -21.28 31.99 13.23
C VAL A 790 -20.87 31.79 14.68
N GLU A 791 -21.74 31.14 15.45
CA GLU A 791 -21.44 30.75 16.82
C GLU A 791 -20.46 29.56 16.87
N PRO A 792 -19.67 29.40 17.95
CA PRO A 792 -18.67 28.33 18.07
C PRO A 792 -19.20 26.91 17.87
N TRP A 793 -20.41 26.61 18.35
CA TRP A 793 -21.00 25.27 18.20
C TRP A 793 -21.44 24.99 16.74
N LEU A 794 -21.95 26.01 16.02
CA LEU A 794 -22.26 25.92 14.59
C LEU A 794 -21.00 25.66 13.77
N ALA A 795 -19.90 26.35 14.12
CA ALA A 795 -18.60 26.14 13.48
C ALA A 795 -18.11 24.68 13.62
N ALA A 796 -18.29 24.07 14.80
CA ALA A 796 -17.91 22.67 15.05
C ALA A 796 -18.73 21.67 14.23
N ILE A 797 -20.04 21.87 14.11
CA ILE A 797 -20.93 21.03 13.30
C ILE A 797 -20.58 21.18 11.82
N GLY A 798 -20.43 22.41 11.33
CA GLY A 798 -20.12 22.71 9.93
C GLY A 798 -18.84 22.03 9.47
N MET A 799 -17.77 22.09 10.27
CA MET A 799 -16.49 21.46 9.96
C MET A 799 -16.61 19.93 9.90
N SER A 800 -17.32 19.35 10.86
CA SER A 800 -17.53 17.90 10.95
C SER A 800 -18.30 17.39 9.74
N LEU A 801 -19.38 18.10 9.37
CA LEU A 801 -20.19 17.76 8.20
C LEU A 801 -19.40 17.92 6.90
N SER A 802 -18.62 19.00 6.78
CA SER A 802 -17.76 19.24 5.62
C SER A 802 -16.76 18.09 5.38
N SER A 803 -16.13 17.61 6.44
CA SER A 803 -15.20 16.47 6.38
C SER A 803 -15.92 15.17 5.99
N LEU A 804 -17.12 14.94 6.53
CA LEU A 804 -17.93 13.77 6.20
C LEU A 804 -18.37 13.75 4.71
N VAL A 805 -18.74 14.91 4.15
CA VAL A 805 -19.10 15.05 2.73
C VAL A 805 -17.94 14.60 1.83
N VAL A 806 -16.71 14.99 2.15
CA VAL A 806 -15.50 14.59 1.40
C VAL A 806 -15.32 13.07 1.40
N VAL A 807 -15.50 12.42 2.56
CA VAL A 807 -15.38 10.96 2.70
C VAL A 807 -16.48 10.23 1.93
N ILE A 808 -17.74 10.64 2.09
CA ILE A 808 -18.88 10.03 1.39
C ILE A 808 -18.71 10.18 -0.12
N ASN A 809 -18.22 11.32 -0.60
CA ASN A 809 -17.96 11.53 -2.02
C ASN A 809 -16.88 10.57 -2.54
N ALA A 810 -15.82 10.32 -1.75
CA ALA A 810 -14.79 9.34 -2.11
C ALA A 810 -15.32 7.90 -2.19
N LEU A 811 -16.23 7.50 -1.30
CA LEU A 811 -16.86 6.17 -1.32
C LEU A 811 -17.67 5.88 -2.61
N ARG A 812 -17.98 6.89 -3.43
CA ARG A 812 -18.63 6.69 -4.75
C ARG A 812 -17.75 5.92 -5.73
N LEU A 813 -16.45 5.76 -5.45
CA LEU A 813 -15.55 4.90 -6.22
C LEU A 813 -15.88 3.41 -6.00
N ASN A 814 -16.20 3.01 -4.78
CA ASN A 814 -16.53 1.62 -4.43
C ASN A 814 -17.85 1.10 -5.05
N ARG A 815 -18.68 2.01 -5.59
CA ARG A 815 -19.96 1.67 -6.23
C ARG A 815 -19.86 1.50 -7.74
N MET A 816 -18.66 1.66 -8.32
CA MET A 816 -18.49 1.39 -9.75
C MET A 816 -18.63 -0.10 -10.01
N LYS A 817 -19.46 -0.42 -11.00
CA LYS A 817 -19.62 -1.76 -11.54
C LYS A 817 -19.28 -1.68 -13.01
N PHE A 818 -18.55 -2.68 -13.48
CA PHE A 818 -18.18 -2.86 -14.87
C PHE A 818 -18.81 -4.17 -15.33
#